data_AF-A3PBM2-F1
#
_entry.id   AF-A3PBM2-F1
#
_cell.length_a   1.000
_cell.length_b   1.000
_cell.length_c   1.000
_cell.angle_alpha   90.00
_cell.angle_beta   90.00
_cell.angle_gamma   90.00
#
_symmetry.space_group_name_H-M   'P 1'
#
loop_
_entity.id
_entity.type
_entity.pdbx_description
1 polymer ?
#
loop_
_entity_poly.entity_id
_entity_poly.type
_entity_poly.pdbx_seq_one_letter_code
_entity_poly.pdbx_strand_id
1 'polypeptide(L)'
;MKPASNQLLNISYKLEILLDIGSSNENFYYLDGNNLGAEVGDIVSVRLRGRLLNGLVISKKGFSTINNDEANITGGKSIKYLFVESILHKKIIDESWREWIDSLASFYMVSNLKMFKTAFPPGWIGKYKNFSKGLKDQIWIETKKEFDIKKNGLTKKEFFLMNTLSEKGNWQSELIKSGFNYTLINSMVSKNYLVKSKRKKNINSKLNSFLNDHIATKKPNLTNEQKIAFQEFLTMEPGDVLLLWGETGSGKTEVYMRITEDQFLKKKSCLLLAPEIGLIPQLIDRFSRRFNNVVYEYHSNCSPNHRTLVWKKIINANEPLIVIGTRSAVFLPIKNLGLIIMDEEHDVSYKQDSPMPCYDAREIAIEKVKRNSAKLIFGSATPSMKTWKKCIFGRDFKLVRMIERISSNKTPEIKIIDMRDEFKKGNIKIFSNELLQLLPQLRLKKEQAIILIPRRGHSGFLSCRNCGYLINCPNCDVPLSVHLGSQGKKWLRCHWCDHKSRLINRCPDCHSTAFKPFGIGTQRVIEFLNEEFPDLRVLRFDRDTTSGKDGHRDILSKFSKGDADILVGTQMLAKGIDIPNITLSVVIAADGLLHRPDISAEEKSLQLFLQVAGRAGRAEKKGKVIFQTYKPNHPVISYLQKRDYERFLIENSRLRKEANLFPFCTICLLKLSGDNYELTESIAIKLAKYLLNFCEKKNWKLIGPAPSLIAKVGKKFRWQILIHGPEGTKIPLPDRSILWKLIPKNVFLTIDVNPAEL
;
A
#
# COMPACT_ATOMS: atom_id res chain seq x y z
N MET A 1 -31.21 -62.32 -18.95
CA MET A 1 -32.48 -62.17 -18.20
C MET A 1 -32.33 -61.04 -17.21
N LYS A 2 -32.96 -59.89 -17.54
CA LYS A 2 -33.84 -59.00 -16.75
C LYS A 2 -33.54 -58.61 -15.27
N PRO A 3 -34.03 -57.43 -14.82
CA PRO A 3 -33.21 -56.23 -14.61
C PRO A 3 -33.54 -55.48 -13.30
N ALA A 4 -32.74 -54.47 -12.94
CA ALA A 4 -33.09 -53.32 -12.07
C ALA A 4 -31.79 -52.49 -11.93
N SER A 5 -31.74 -51.16 -11.96
CA SER A 5 -32.74 -50.11 -11.87
C SER A 5 -32.02 -48.81 -12.22
N ASN A 6 -32.74 -47.90 -12.89
CA ASN A 6 -32.41 -46.48 -13.09
C ASN A 6 -31.48 -45.86 -12.04
N GLN A 7 -30.33 -45.33 -12.47
CA GLN A 7 -29.79 -44.06 -11.97
C GLN A 7 -28.59 -43.60 -12.82
N LEU A 8 -28.59 -42.31 -13.14
CA LEU A 8 -27.52 -41.52 -13.77
C LEU A 8 -27.49 -41.54 -15.31
N LEU A 9 -28.54 -40.96 -15.91
CA LEU A 9 -28.32 -39.96 -16.97
C LEU A 9 -27.41 -38.87 -16.39
N ASN A 10 -26.09 -39.10 -16.39
CA ASN A 10 -25.12 -38.11 -15.93
C ASN A 10 -25.09 -37.00 -16.97
N ILE A 11 -25.94 -35.98 -16.78
CA ILE A 11 -25.78 -34.66 -17.37
C ILE A 11 -24.39 -34.20 -16.93
N SER A 12 -23.43 -34.39 -17.81
CA SER A 12 -22.09 -33.88 -17.60
C SER A 12 -22.20 -32.36 -17.76
N TYR A 13 -21.53 -31.59 -16.92
CA TYR A 13 -21.42 -30.16 -17.15
C TYR A 13 -20.07 -29.87 -17.80
N LYS A 14 -20.09 -29.09 -18.89
CA LYS A 14 -18.89 -28.53 -19.49
C LYS A 14 -18.53 -27.27 -18.72
N LEU A 15 -17.36 -27.29 -18.11
CA LEU A 15 -16.80 -26.22 -17.30
C LEU A 15 -15.71 -25.52 -18.11
N GLU A 16 -15.82 -24.20 -18.18
CA GLU A 16 -14.73 -23.36 -18.67
C GLU A 16 -13.87 -22.95 -17.47
N ILE A 17 -12.60 -23.32 -17.52
CA ILE A 17 -11.66 -23.14 -16.41
C ILE A 17 -10.52 -22.25 -16.85
N LEU A 18 -10.32 -21.17 -16.10
CA LEU A 18 -9.24 -20.23 -16.27
C LEU A 18 -7.97 -20.76 -15.59
N LEU A 19 -6.91 -20.98 -16.38
CA LEU A 19 -5.64 -21.57 -15.93
C LEU A 19 -4.46 -20.64 -16.19
N ASP A 20 -3.46 -20.70 -15.30
CA ASP A 20 -2.21 -19.95 -15.43
C ASP A 20 -1.11 -20.81 -16.04
N ILE A 21 -0.99 -20.76 -17.36
CA ILE A 21 -0.04 -21.58 -18.15
C ILE A 21 1.03 -20.69 -18.83
N GLY A 22 1.17 -19.45 -18.36
CA GLY A 22 2.12 -18.47 -18.91
C GLY A 22 1.43 -17.37 -19.70
N SER A 23 1.93 -17.07 -20.90
CA SER A 23 1.48 -15.92 -21.69
C SER A 23 0.21 -16.16 -22.52
N SER A 24 -0.26 -17.40 -22.63
CA SER A 24 -1.52 -17.71 -23.32
C SER A 24 -2.70 -17.50 -22.37
N ASN A 25 -3.71 -16.81 -22.88
CA ASN A 25 -4.95 -16.51 -22.16
C ASN A 25 -6.07 -17.46 -22.62
N GLU A 26 -5.69 -18.69 -22.97
CA GLU A 26 -6.60 -19.70 -23.51
C GLU A 26 -7.50 -20.22 -22.40
N ASN A 27 -8.80 -20.30 -22.68
CA ASN A 27 -9.76 -20.94 -21.79
C ASN A 27 -9.73 -22.44 -22.05
N PHE A 28 -9.72 -23.23 -20.99
CA PHE A 28 -9.66 -24.68 -21.09
C PHE A 28 -11.00 -25.27 -20.68
N TYR A 29 -11.51 -26.18 -21.49
CA TYR A 29 -12.77 -26.86 -21.22
C TYR A 29 -12.51 -28.20 -20.54
N TYR A 30 -13.19 -28.41 -19.41
CA TYR A 30 -13.15 -29.65 -18.65
C TYR A 30 -14.59 -30.15 -18.41
N LEU A 31 -14.74 -31.44 -18.17
CA LEU A 31 -16.01 -32.04 -17.76
C LEU A 31 -16.03 -32.27 -16.25
N ASP A 32 -17.18 -32.05 -15.63
CA ASP A 32 -17.46 -32.48 -14.25
C ASP A 32 -17.83 -33.98 -14.20
N GLY A 33 -16.97 -34.83 -14.75
CA GLY A 33 -17.28 -36.24 -15.04
C GLY A 33 -17.49 -37.13 -13.82
N ASN A 34 -17.05 -36.70 -12.64
CA ASN A 34 -17.27 -37.41 -11.37
C ASN A 34 -18.45 -36.84 -10.56
N ASN A 35 -19.25 -35.96 -11.15
CA ASN A 35 -20.34 -35.25 -10.47
C ASN A 35 -19.87 -34.56 -9.16
N LEU A 36 -18.69 -33.92 -9.20
CA LEU A 36 -18.13 -33.22 -8.04
C LEU A 36 -18.98 -32.02 -7.63
N GLY A 37 -19.88 -31.58 -8.52
CA GLY A 37 -20.79 -30.47 -8.29
C GLY A 37 -20.05 -29.14 -8.33
N ALA A 38 -19.11 -29.01 -9.26
CA ALA A 38 -18.37 -27.77 -9.45
C ALA A 38 -19.29 -26.69 -10.03
N GLU A 39 -19.16 -25.49 -9.49
CA GLU A 39 -19.97 -24.32 -9.84
C GLU A 39 -19.08 -23.14 -10.28
N VAL A 40 -19.69 -22.17 -10.96
CA VAL A 40 -18.99 -20.92 -11.31
C VAL A 40 -18.52 -20.24 -10.03
N GLY A 41 -17.26 -19.78 -10.04
CA GLY A 41 -16.62 -19.21 -8.86
C GLY A 41 -15.95 -20.23 -7.95
N ASP A 42 -15.88 -21.51 -8.33
CA ASP A 42 -15.08 -22.52 -7.62
C ASP A 42 -13.60 -22.48 -8.04
N ILE A 43 -12.70 -22.73 -7.09
CA ILE A 43 -11.31 -23.08 -7.38
C ILE A 43 -11.19 -24.59 -7.42
N VAL A 44 -10.75 -25.10 -8.57
CA VAL A 44 -10.65 -26.52 -8.86
C VAL A 44 -9.23 -26.93 -9.22
N SER A 45 -8.90 -28.17 -8.96
CA SER A 45 -7.65 -28.80 -9.37
C SER A 45 -7.85 -29.58 -10.66
N VAL A 46 -7.01 -29.32 -11.66
CA VAL A 46 -7.06 -29.96 -12.98
C VAL A 46 -5.68 -30.34 -13.47
N ARG A 47 -5.58 -31.38 -14.31
CA ARG A 47 -4.33 -31.75 -15.00
C ARG A 47 -4.29 -31.16 -16.39
N LEU A 48 -3.18 -30.50 -16.70
CA LEU A 48 -2.84 -30.09 -18.06
C LEU A 48 -1.45 -30.61 -18.43
N ARG A 49 -1.36 -31.43 -19.49
CA ARG A 49 -0.11 -32.07 -19.94
C ARG A 49 0.67 -32.75 -18.80
N GLY A 50 -0.04 -33.51 -17.96
CA GLY A 50 0.52 -34.23 -16.82
C GLY A 50 0.85 -33.39 -15.57
N ARG A 51 0.71 -32.05 -15.63
CA ARG A 51 0.94 -31.17 -14.48
C ARG A 51 -0.36 -30.80 -13.80
N LEU A 52 -0.38 -30.87 -12.48
CA LEU A 52 -1.51 -30.45 -11.65
C LEU A 52 -1.50 -28.93 -11.45
N LEU A 53 -2.64 -28.29 -11.72
CA LEU A 53 -2.83 -26.85 -11.64
C LEU A 53 -4.14 -26.53 -10.93
N ASN A 54 -4.17 -25.38 -10.25
CA ASN A 54 -5.38 -24.79 -9.71
C ASN A 54 -5.95 -23.79 -10.72
N GLY A 55 -7.24 -23.90 -11.02
CA GLY A 55 -7.97 -23.03 -11.93
C GLY A 55 -9.26 -22.49 -11.32
N LEU A 56 -9.77 -21.40 -11.89
CA LEU A 56 -11.06 -20.81 -11.54
C LEU A 56 -12.11 -21.26 -12.55
N VAL A 57 -13.23 -21.80 -12.09
CA VAL A 57 -14.39 -22.08 -12.95
C VAL A 57 -15.08 -20.76 -13.29
N ILE A 58 -15.08 -20.39 -14.57
CA ILE A 58 -15.69 -19.14 -15.05
C ILE A 58 -17.05 -19.38 -15.69
N SER A 59 -17.29 -20.51 -16.35
CA SER A 59 -18.58 -20.80 -16.97
C SER A 59 -18.94 -22.27 -16.77
N LYS A 60 -20.25 -22.54 -16.68
CA LYS A 60 -20.84 -23.87 -16.58
C LYS A 60 -21.98 -23.98 -17.59
N LYS A 61 -21.88 -24.93 -18.52
CA LYS A 61 -22.92 -25.22 -19.51
C LYS A 61 -23.34 -26.68 -19.41
N GLY A 62 -24.62 -26.97 -19.61
CA GLY A 62 -25.10 -28.35 -19.74
C GLY A 62 -24.42 -29.03 -20.92
N PHE A 63 -23.94 -30.27 -20.74
CA PHE A 63 -23.33 -31.07 -21.78
C PHE A 63 -24.12 -32.38 -21.91
N SER A 64 -25.00 -32.43 -22.90
CA SER A 64 -25.65 -33.66 -23.34
C SER A 64 -24.73 -34.37 -24.32
N THR A 65 -24.25 -35.56 -23.99
CA THR A 65 -23.77 -36.50 -25.01
C THR A 65 -24.97 -36.91 -25.84
N ILE A 66 -25.21 -36.27 -27.00
CA ILE A 66 -25.85 -36.79 -28.21
C ILE A 66 -25.68 -35.71 -29.30
N ASN A 67 -24.67 -35.91 -30.15
CA ASN A 67 -24.83 -36.02 -31.60
C ASN A 67 -23.47 -36.43 -32.18
N ASN A 68 -23.47 -37.53 -32.94
CA ASN A 68 -22.31 -38.03 -33.68
C ASN A 68 -21.89 -37.11 -34.86
N ASP A 69 -22.38 -35.87 -34.93
CA ASP A 69 -22.20 -34.96 -36.06
C ASP A 69 -21.61 -33.59 -35.66
N GLU A 70 -20.57 -33.58 -34.82
CA GLU A 70 -19.54 -32.53 -34.89
C GLU A 70 -18.23 -33.10 -35.48
N ALA A 71 -18.34 -34.13 -36.32
CA ALA A 71 -17.35 -34.43 -37.34
C ALA A 71 -17.55 -33.44 -38.50
N ASN A 72 -17.10 -32.20 -38.33
CA ASN A 72 -16.53 -31.33 -39.38
C ASN A 72 -16.47 -29.88 -38.87
N ILE A 73 -15.33 -29.50 -38.32
CA ILE A 73 -14.45 -28.46 -38.88
C ILE A 73 -13.17 -28.47 -38.02
N THR A 74 -12.04 -28.58 -38.73
CA THR A 74 -10.64 -28.73 -38.26
C THR A 74 -10.14 -30.17 -37.97
N GLY A 75 -9.92 -30.94 -39.04
CA GLY A 75 -8.81 -31.90 -39.14
C GLY A 75 -8.61 -32.92 -37.99
N GLY A 76 -9.37 -34.01 -38.00
CA GLY A 76 -8.88 -35.35 -37.61
C GLY A 76 -8.23 -35.53 -36.23
N LYS A 77 -8.62 -34.79 -35.18
CA LYS A 77 -8.20 -35.06 -33.80
C LYS A 77 -9.42 -35.30 -32.92
N SER A 78 -9.53 -36.49 -32.34
CA SER A 78 -10.50 -36.78 -31.28
C SER A 78 -10.26 -35.85 -30.09
N ILE A 79 -11.23 -35.01 -29.77
CA ILE A 79 -11.16 -34.10 -28.62
C ILE A 79 -11.37 -34.96 -27.36
N LYS A 80 -10.28 -35.38 -26.73
CA LYS A 80 -10.34 -36.03 -25.41
C LYS A 80 -10.57 -34.96 -24.35
N TYR A 81 -11.80 -34.87 -23.85
CA TYR A 81 -12.13 -33.99 -22.73
C TYR A 81 -11.39 -34.41 -21.46
N LEU A 82 -10.82 -33.43 -20.76
CA LEU A 82 -10.18 -33.63 -19.46
C LEU A 82 -11.21 -33.45 -18.34
N PHE A 83 -10.98 -34.10 -17.20
CA PHE A 83 -11.88 -34.05 -16.05
C PHE A 83 -11.34 -33.17 -14.93
N VAL A 84 -12.25 -32.58 -14.15
CA VAL A 84 -11.90 -31.94 -12.88
C VAL A 84 -11.50 -33.00 -11.86
N GLU A 85 -10.36 -32.82 -11.18
CA GLU A 85 -9.89 -33.79 -10.18
C GLU A 85 -10.47 -33.56 -8.80
N SER A 86 -10.57 -32.31 -8.37
CA SER A 86 -11.13 -31.95 -7.06
C SER A 86 -11.51 -30.48 -6.97
N ILE A 87 -12.46 -30.17 -6.08
CA ILE A 87 -12.81 -28.79 -5.71
C ILE A 87 -11.99 -28.41 -4.47
N LEU A 88 -11.17 -27.36 -4.59
CA LEU A 88 -10.33 -26.85 -3.51
C LEU A 88 -11.10 -25.84 -2.66
N HIS A 89 -11.78 -24.89 -3.30
CA HIS A 89 -12.60 -23.87 -2.65
C HIS A 89 -13.91 -23.70 -3.39
N LYS A 90 -15.03 -23.81 -2.67
CA LYS A 90 -16.38 -23.69 -3.22
C LYS A 90 -16.92 -22.27 -3.07
N LYS A 91 -17.54 -21.71 -4.11
CA LYS A 91 -18.21 -20.40 -4.19
C LYS A 91 -17.43 -19.28 -3.52
N ILE A 92 -16.19 -19.05 -3.96
CA ILE A 92 -15.35 -18.00 -3.37
C ILE A 92 -15.70 -16.58 -3.82
N ILE A 93 -16.50 -16.48 -4.90
CA ILE A 93 -16.98 -15.23 -5.51
C ILE A 93 -18.39 -15.46 -6.06
N ASP A 94 -19.13 -14.37 -6.24
CA ASP A 94 -20.40 -14.35 -6.99
C ASP A 94 -20.21 -13.76 -8.40
N GLU A 95 -21.27 -13.78 -9.19
CA GLU A 95 -21.27 -13.30 -10.57
C GLU A 95 -21.03 -11.78 -10.67
N SER A 96 -21.66 -11.00 -9.80
CA SER A 96 -21.46 -9.53 -9.75
C SER A 96 -20.00 -9.16 -9.47
N TRP A 97 -19.34 -9.87 -8.55
CA TRP A 97 -17.93 -9.70 -8.27
C TRP A 97 -17.05 -10.12 -9.45
N ARG A 98 -17.42 -11.19 -10.18
CA ARG A 98 -16.71 -11.63 -11.38
C ARG A 98 -16.73 -10.55 -12.46
N GLU A 99 -17.91 -10.03 -12.79
CA GLU A 99 -18.10 -8.97 -13.78
C GLU A 99 -17.33 -7.70 -13.43
N TRP A 100 -17.27 -7.37 -12.14
CA TRP A 100 -16.46 -6.27 -11.63
C TRP A 100 -14.96 -6.47 -11.90
N ILE A 101 -14.44 -7.66 -11.63
CA ILE A 101 -13.03 -7.95 -11.91
C ILE A 101 -12.72 -7.94 -13.41
N ASP A 102 -13.65 -8.40 -14.24
CA ASP A 102 -13.50 -8.38 -15.70
C ASP A 102 -13.52 -6.92 -16.25
N SER A 103 -14.37 -6.03 -15.71
CA SER A 103 -14.34 -4.61 -16.09
C SER A 103 -13.04 -3.94 -15.66
N LEU A 104 -12.51 -4.28 -14.47
CA LEU A 104 -11.21 -3.79 -14.02
C LEU A 104 -10.07 -4.30 -14.90
N ALA A 105 -10.12 -5.57 -15.34
CA ALA A 105 -9.13 -6.13 -16.25
C ALA A 105 -9.10 -5.34 -17.58
N SER A 106 -10.28 -5.00 -18.09
CA SER A 106 -10.45 -4.17 -19.29
C SER A 106 -9.90 -2.75 -19.10
N PHE A 107 -10.23 -2.10 -17.97
CA PHE A 107 -9.77 -0.75 -17.66
C PHE A 107 -8.24 -0.66 -17.53
N TYR A 108 -7.63 -1.60 -16.81
CA TYR A 108 -6.17 -1.67 -16.63
C TYR A 108 -5.43 -2.39 -17.76
N MET A 109 -6.13 -2.79 -18.83
CA MET A 109 -5.55 -3.37 -20.05
C MET A 109 -4.72 -4.64 -19.80
N VAL A 110 -5.21 -5.47 -18.87
CA VAL A 110 -4.61 -6.75 -18.49
C VAL A 110 -5.55 -7.89 -18.84
N SER A 111 -5.05 -9.12 -18.82
CA SER A 111 -5.93 -10.27 -18.94
C SER A 111 -6.77 -10.47 -17.67
N ASN A 112 -7.96 -11.03 -17.83
CA ASN A 112 -8.84 -11.41 -16.72
C ASN A 112 -8.08 -12.30 -15.72
N LEU A 113 -7.32 -13.30 -16.20
CA LEU A 113 -6.45 -14.13 -15.37
C LEU A 113 -5.49 -13.31 -14.50
N LYS A 114 -4.83 -12.29 -15.08
CA LYS A 114 -3.90 -11.44 -14.33
C LYS A 114 -4.64 -10.64 -13.27
N MET A 115 -5.84 -10.15 -13.57
CA MET A 115 -6.67 -9.41 -12.62
C MET A 115 -7.19 -10.31 -11.49
N PHE A 116 -7.72 -11.50 -11.79
CA PHE A 116 -8.11 -12.50 -10.78
C PHE A 116 -6.94 -12.89 -9.88
N LYS A 117 -5.75 -13.15 -10.44
CA LYS A 117 -4.53 -13.44 -9.65
C LYS A 117 -4.11 -12.28 -8.76
N THR A 118 -4.43 -11.04 -9.14
CA THR A 118 -4.14 -9.84 -8.34
C THR A 118 -5.13 -9.70 -7.20
N ALA A 119 -6.41 -10.01 -7.44
CA ALA A 119 -7.47 -9.95 -6.45
C ALA A 119 -7.40 -11.09 -5.41
N PHE A 120 -7.05 -12.31 -5.83
CA PHE A 120 -7.08 -13.48 -4.96
C PHE A 120 -5.85 -13.65 -4.04
N PRO A 121 -6.00 -14.42 -2.94
CA PRO A 121 -4.86 -14.90 -2.17
C PRO A 121 -3.83 -15.66 -3.04
N PRO A 122 -2.53 -15.53 -2.73
CA PRO A 122 -1.47 -16.14 -3.52
C PRO A 122 -1.57 -17.67 -3.49
N GLY A 123 -1.49 -18.29 -4.67
CA GLY A 123 -1.52 -19.75 -4.86
C GLY A 123 -2.90 -20.33 -5.14
N TRP A 124 -3.99 -19.54 -5.09
CA TRP A 124 -5.31 -20.04 -5.45
C TRP A 124 -5.43 -20.37 -6.94
N ILE A 125 -4.74 -19.64 -7.81
CA ILE A 125 -4.67 -19.91 -9.26
C ILE A 125 -3.20 -20.13 -9.66
N GLY A 126 -2.95 -21.17 -10.45
CA GLY A 126 -1.63 -21.54 -10.98
C GLY A 126 -1.09 -22.85 -10.43
N LYS A 127 0.19 -22.89 -10.03
CA LYS A 127 0.83 -24.14 -9.54
C LYS A 127 0.01 -24.74 -8.40
N TYR A 128 -0.28 -26.05 -8.50
CA TYR A 128 -1.03 -26.75 -7.47
C TYR A 128 -0.40 -26.55 -6.10
N LYS A 129 -1.26 -26.13 -5.15
CA LYS A 129 -0.96 -26.10 -3.73
C LYS A 129 -2.15 -26.71 -3.01
N ASN A 130 -1.88 -27.72 -2.21
CA ASN A 130 -2.90 -28.27 -1.32
C ASN A 130 -3.13 -27.28 -0.17
N PHE A 131 -4.32 -26.69 -0.12
CA PHE A 131 -4.72 -25.83 0.98
C PHE A 131 -5.33 -26.72 2.06
N SER A 132 -4.69 -26.81 3.22
CA SER A 132 -5.23 -27.59 4.34
C SER A 132 -6.69 -27.21 4.59
N LYS A 133 -7.59 -28.20 4.45
CA LYS A 133 -9.02 -28.05 4.69
C LYS A 133 -9.25 -27.75 6.18
N GLY A 134 -9.52 -26.49 6.50
CA GLY A 134 -10.07 -26.08 7.79
C GLY A 134 -9.14 -25.25 8.68
N LEU A 135 -9.76 -24.55 9.64
CA LEU A 135 -9.08 -24.12 10.86
C LEU A 135 -8.38 -25.37 11.42
N LYS A 136 -7.04 -25.41 11.43
CA LYS A 136 -6.33 -26.44 12.20
C LYS A 136 -6.90 -26.40 13.61
N ASP A 137 -7.23 -27.56 14.15
CA ASP A 137 -7.56 -27.71 15.57
C ASP A 137 -6.51 -26.92 16.36
N GLN A 138 -6.96 -25.91 17.11
CA GLN A 138 -6.04 -25.18 17.97
C GLN A 138 -5.87 -25.97 19.25
N ILE A 139 -4.63 -26.01 19.72
CA ILE A 139 -4.28 -26.72 20.94
C ILE A 139 -4.66 -25.81 22.10
N TRP A 140 -5.66 -26.24 22.85
CA TRP A 140 -6.04 -25.69 24.14
C TRP A 140 -5.24 -26.37 25.23
N ILE A 141 -4.68 -25.57 26.13
CA ILE A 141 -3.86 -26.04 27.24
C ILE A 141 -4.58 -25.67 28.53
N GLU A 142 -4.83 -26.65 29.37
CA GLU A 142 -5.44 -26.46 30.68
C GLU A 142 -4.70 -27.23 31.76
N THR A 143 -4.80 -26.76 33.00
CA THR A 143 -4.29 -27.47 34.16
C THR A 143 -5.17 -28.69 34.43
N LYS A 144 -4.56 -29.77 34.93
CA LYS A 144 -5.32 -30.92 35.41
C LYS A 144 -5.96 -30.54 36.76
N LYS A 145 -7.26 -30.80 36.94
CA LYS A 145 -8.08 -30.35 38.09
C LYS A 145 -7.61 -30.85 39.47
N GLU A 146 -6.78 -31.89 39.52
CA GLU A 146 -6.27 -32.52 40.76
C GLU A 146 -4.79 -32.21 40.96
N PHE A 147 -4.41 -30.93 40.97
CA PHE A 147 -3.00 -30.57 41.15
C PHE A 147 -2.77 -29.49 42.20
N ASP A 148 -2.02 -29.86 43.24
CA ASP A 148 -1.69 -28.99 44.37
C ASP A 148 -0.36 -28.26 44.09
N ILE A 149 -0.45 -26.97 43.76
CA ILE A 149 0.64 -26.13 43.23
C ILE A 149 1.82 -25.99 44.22
N LYS A 150 1.61 -26.24 45.52
CA LYS A 150 2.59 -25.98 46.58
C LYS A 150 3.58 -27.12 46.86
N LYS A 151 3.39 -28.33 46.33
CA LYS A 151 4.17 -29.52 46.77
C LYS A 151 5.26 -30.02 45.81
N ASN A 152 5.34 -29.51 44.58
CA ASN A 152 6.32 -29.99 43.60
C ASN A 152 7.29 -28.87 43.22
N GLY A 153 8.59 -29.13 43.31
CA GLY A 153 9.69 -28.19 43.02
C GLY A 153 9.72 -27.71 41.55
N LEU A 154 8.76 -26.86 41.20
CA LEU A 154 8.63 -26.24 39.89
C LEU A 154 9.60 -25.05 39.77
N THR A 155 10.17 -24.88 38.58
CA THR A 155 10.97 -23.69 38.28
C THR A 155 10.08 -22.42 38.25
N LYS A 156 10.67 -21.23 38.48
CA LYS A 156 9.93 -19.95 38.48
C LYS A 156 9.04 -19.74 37.23
N LYS A 157 9.48 -20.23 36.07
CA LYS A 157 8.72 -20.13 34.80
C LYS A 157 7.60 -21.17 34.67
N GLU A 158 7.79 -22.39 35.18
CA GLU A 158 6.74 -23.42 35.23
C GLU A 158 5.62 -22.99 36.19
N PHE A 159 5.99 -22.44 37.35
CA PHE A 159 5.03 -21.89 38.31
C PHE A 159 4.22 -20.73 37.72
N PHE A 160 4.88 -19.81 36.99
CA PHE A 160 4.21 -18.69 36.34
C PHE A 160 3.24 -19.13 35.23
N LEU A 161 3.61 -20.16 34.45
CA LEU A 161 2.74 -20.78 33.45
C LEU A 161 1.50 -21.41 34.10
N MET A 162 1.69 -22.16 35.18
CA MET A 162 0.61 -22.78 35.95
C MET A 162 -0.33 -21.75 36.57
N ASN A 163 0.21 -20.69 37.16
CA ASN A 163 -0.59 -19.63 37.76
C ASN A 163 -1.44 -18.89 36.70
N THR A 164 -0.87 -18.67 35.51
CA THR A 164 -1.56 -18.07 34.36
C THR A 164 -2.71 -18.95 33.83
N LEU A 165 -2.67 -20.27 34.09
CA LEU A 165 -3.66 -21.25 33.64
C LEU A 165 -4.60 -21.73 34.76
N SER A 166 -4.44 -21.23 35.99
CA SER A 166 -5.11 -21.75 37.19
C SER A 166 -6.62 -21.49 37.22
N GLU A 167 -7.08 -20.39 36.61
CA GLU A 167 -8.52 -20.02 36.59
C GLU A 167 -9.26 -20.53 35.35
N LYS A 168 -8.60 -20.53 34.17
CA LYS A 168 -9.10 -21.06 32.90
C LYS A 168 -7.93 -21.52 32.02
N GLY A 169 -8.15 -22.56 31.20
CA GLY A 169 -7.20 -22.93 30.16
C GLY A 169 -6.96 -21.79 29.15
N ASN A 170 -5.93 -21.91 28.31
CA ASN A 170 -5.59 -20.91 27.32
C ASN A 170 -5.11 -21.57 26.00
N TRP A 171 -5.20 -20.84 24.90
CA TRP A 171 -4.69 -21.29 23.60
C TRP A 171 -3.15 -21.32 23.63
N GLN A 172 -2.55 -22.40 23.12
CA GLN A 172 -1.10 -22.53 23.04
C GLN A 172 -0.43 -21.36 22.29
N SER A 173 -1.09 -20.79 21.29
CA SER A 173 -0.60 -19.63 20.54
C SER A 173 -0.58 -18.34 21.37
N GLU A 174 -1.50 -18.17 22.32
CA GLU A 174 -1.57 -17.01 23.22
C GLU A 174 -0.55 -17.13 24.36
N LEU A 175 -0.31 -18.34 24.87
CA LEU A 175 0.78 -18.61 25.80
C LEU A 175 2.15 -18.32 25.18
N ILE A 176 2.36 -18.71 23.91
CA ILE A 176 3.62 -18.41 23.22
C ILE A 176 3.83 -16.90 23.04
N LYS A 177 2.77 -16.16 22.70
CA LYS A 177 2.82 -14.69 22.64
C LYS A 177 3.11 -14.05 23.98
N SER A 178 2.68 -14.68 25.07
CA SER A 178 2.93 -14.23 26.44
C SER A 178 4.34 -14.59 26.93
N GLY A 179 5.19 -15.15 26.06
CA GLY A 179 6.61 -15.41 26.33
C GLY A 179 6.96 -16.84 26.74
N PHE A 180 6.00 -17.78 26.72
CA PHE A 180 6.26 -19.19 27.03
C PHE A 180 6.76 -19.95 25.79
N ASN A 181 7.83 -20.75 25.93
CA ASN A 181 8.37 -21.53 24.82
C ASN A 181 7.65 -22.88 24.64
N TYR A 182 7.72 -23.42 23.42
CA TYR A 182 7.05 -24.67 23.05
C TYR A 182 7.60 -25.88 23.85
N THR A 183 8.89 -25.84 24.19
CA THR A 183 9.60 -26.88 24.95
C THR A 183 9.12 -26.96 26.39
N LEU A 184 8.92 -25.83 27.09
CA LEU A 184 8.36 -25.79 28.45
C LEU A 184 6.94 -26.35 28.46
N ILE A 185 6.10 -25.88 27.54
CA ILE A 185 4.72 -26.34 27.41
C ILE A 185 4.67 -27.85 27.16
N ASN A 186 5.51 -28.37 26.25
CA ASN A 186 5.56 -29.80 25.97
C ASN A 186 6.11 -30.60 27.16
N SER A 187 7.10 -30.08 27.87
CA SER A 187 7.67 -30.71 29.06
C SER A 187 6.64 -30.80 30.18
N MET A 188 5.86 -29.75 30.42
CA MET A 188 4.79 -29.78 31.43
C MET A 188 3.64 -30.72 31.05
N VAL A 189 3.40 -30.90 29.75
CA VAL A 189 2.43 -31.90 29.25
C VAL A 189 2.98 -33.32 29.37
N SER A 190 4.26 -33.57 29.06
CA SER A 190 4.88 -34.88 29.25
C SER A 190 5.02 -35.26 30.72
N LYS A 191 5.23 -34.27 31.60
CA LYS A 191 5.19 -34.42 33.07
C LYS A 191 3.76 -34.53 33.63
N ASN A 192 2.74 -34.57 32.76
CA ASN A 192 1.32 -34.74 33.12
C ASN A 192 0.67 -33.62 33.95
N TYR A 193 1.28 -32.43 34.00
CA TYR A 193 0.73 -31.25 34.70
C TYR A 193 -0.30 -30.47 33.87
N LEU A 194 -0.15 -30.50 32.55
CA LEU A 194 -1.02 -29.80 31.60
C LEU A 194 -1.67 -30.80 30.63
N VAL A 195 -2.92 -30.54 30.28
CA VAL A 195 -3.66 -31.33 29.28
C VAL A 195 -3.73 -30.53 27.98
N LYS A 196 -3.37 -31.18 26.86
CA LYS A 196 -3.60 -30.65 25.51
C LYS A 196 -4.90 -31.21 24.96
N SER A 197 -5.86 -30.35 24.69
CA SER A 197 -7.06 -30.71 23.94
C SER A 197 -7.10 -29.98 22.60
N LYS A 198 -7.57 -30.68 21.57
CA LYS A 198 -7.87 -30.07 20.27
C LYS A 198 -9.27 -29.46 20.35
N ARG A 199 -9.35 -28.13 20.34
CA ARG A 199 -10.64 -27.42 20.38
C ARG A 199 -10.83 -26.59 19.11
N LYS A 200 -12.06 -26.58 18.60
CA LYS A 200 -12.50 -25.56 17.65
C LYS A 200 -12.76 -24.29 18.45
N LYS A 201 -12.11 -23.17 18.10
CA LYS A 201 -12.42 -21.86 18.69
C LYS A 201 -13.81 -21.43 18.20
N ASN A 202 -14.86 -21.89 18.89
CA ASN A 202 -16.20 -21.34 18.76
C ASN A 202 -16.13 -19.91 19.30
N ILE A 203 -16.06 -18.95 18.39
CA ILE A 203 -16.32 -17.57 18.74
C ILE A 203 -17.85 -17.48 18.81
N ASN A 204 -18.42 -17.62 20.00
CA ASN A 204 -19.85 -17.40 20.22
C ASN A 204 -20.24 -16.00 19.68
N SER A 205 -21.48 -15.93 19.17
CA SER A 205 -22.12 -14.84 18.40
C SER A 205 -21.57 -13.43 18.68
N LYS A 206 -20.90 -12.87 17.67
CA LYS A 206 -20.14 -11.62 17.79
C LYS A 206 -21.03 -10.39 17.94
N LEU A 207 -22.23 -10.42 17.36
CA LEU A 207 -23.16 -9.30 17.46
C LEU A 207 -23.82 -9.19 18.84
N ASN A 208 -24.24 -10.32 19.45
CA ASN A 208 -24.88 -10.31 20.77
C ASN A 208 -23.87 -10.01 21.89
N SER A 209 -22.63 -10.51 21.78
CA SER A 209 -21.53 -10.09 22.66
C SER A 209 -21.23 -8.59 22.50
N PHE A 210 -21.19 -8.07 21.27
CA PHE A 210 -21.01 -6.63 21.05
C PHE A 210 -22.14 -5.81 21.67
N LEU A 211 -23.41 -6.15 21.45
CA LEU A 211 -24.55 -5.41 22.01
C LEU A 211 -24.55 -5.40 23.56
N ASN A 212 -24.19 -6.52 24.19
CA ASN A 212 -24.12 -6.63 25.65
C ASN A 212 -22.93 -5.86 26.26
N ASP A 213 -21.77 -5.87 25.60
CA ASP A 213 -20.55 -5.19 26.10
C ASP A 213 -20.45 -3.71 25.66
N HIS A 214 -21.15 -3.31 24.59
CA HIS A 214 -21.14 -1.94 24.03
C HIS A 214 -21.64 -0.89 25.02
N ILE A 215 -22.47 -1.29 25.99
CA ILE A 215 -22.99 -0.40 27.05
C ILE A 215 -21.87 0.01 28.04
N ALA A 216 -20.79 -0.77 28.16
CA ALA A 216 -19.77 -0.58 29.21
C ALA A 216 -18.57 0.31 28.83
N THR A 217 -18.32 0.61 27.55
CA THR A 217 -17.13 1.40 27.16
C THR A 217 -17.40 2.91 27.17
N LYS A 218 -16.73 3.65 28.07
CA LYS A 218 -16.82 5.12 28.16
C LYS A 218 -16.24 5.76 26.89
N LYS A 219 -17.10 6.37 26.07
CA LYS A 219 -16.72 7.02 24.80
C LYS A 219 -16.23 8.45 25.05
N PRO A 220 -15.16 8.91 24.37
CA PRO A 220 -14.77 10.31 24.44
C PRO A 220 -15.83 11.19 23.80
N ASN A 221 -16.04 12.39 24.33
CA ASN A 221 -16.94 13.38 23.73
C ASN A 221 -16.34 13.87 22.40
N LEU A 222 -17.18 13.97 21.37
CA LEU A 222 -16.77 14.52 20.08
C LEU A 222 -16.67 16.04 20.16
N THR A 223 -15.64 16.61 19.52
CA THR A 223 -15.56 18.06 19.27
C THR A 223 -16.67 18.50 18.31
N ASN A 224 -16.91 19.81 18.19
CA ASN A 224 -17.92 20.32 17.27
C ASN A 224 -17.63 19.93 15.81
N GLU A 225 -16.39 20.05 15.35
CA GLU A 225 -15.98 19.63 14.01
C GLU A 225 -16.20 18.12 13.78
N GLN A 226 -15.92 17.29 14.79
CA GLN A 226 -16.15 15.83 14.72
C GLN A 226 -17.64 15.49 14.67
N LYS A 227 -18.49 16.24 15.38
CA LYS A 227 -19.95 16.09 15.31
C LYS A 227 -20.46 16.44 13.92
N ILE A 228 -19.98 17.54 13.32
CA ILE A 228 -20.32 17.94 11.95
C ILE A 228 -19.92 16.83 10.97
N ALA A 229 -18.70 16.29 11.08
CA ALA A 229 -18.26 15.18 10.23
C ALA A 229 -19.15 13.93 10.36
N PHE A 230 -19.57 13.60 11.59
CA PHE A 230 -20.48 12.49 11.82
C PHE A 230 -21.88 12.76 11.25
N GLN A 231 -22.41 13.97 11.43
CA GLN A 231 -23.71 14.38 10.87
C GLN A 231 -23.69 14.36 9.33
N GLU A 232 -22.66 14.89 8.71
CA GLU A 232 -22.53 14.87 7.25
C GLU A 232 -22.53 13.43 6.72
N PHE A 233 -21.82 12.53 7.38
CA PHE A 233 -21.85 11.11 7.04
C PHE A 233 -23.25 10.49 7.11
N LEU A 234 -24.06 10.86 8.10
CA LEU A 234 -25.43 10.36 8.23
C LEU A 234 -26.30 10.80 7.04
N THR A 235 -26.08 11.99 6.48
CA THR A 235 -26.81 12.50 5.30
C THR A 235 -26.32 11.94 3.96
N MET A 236 -25.21 11.20 3.93
CA MET A 236 -24.72 10.60 2.69
C MET A 236 -25.67 9.49 2.20
N GLU A 237 -25.75 9.33 0.89
CA GLU A 237 -26.42 8.21 0.25
C GLU A 237 -25.43 7.10 -0.15
N PRO A 238 -25.90 5.86 -0.39
CA PRO A 238 -25.08 4.81 -0.97
C PRO A 238 -24.41 5.24 -2.29
N GLY A 239 -23.10 5.04 -2.41
CA GLY A 239 -22.29 5.49 -3.54
C GLY A 239 -21.57 6.83 -3.31
N ASP A 240 -21.98 7.60 -2.30
CA ASP A 240 -21.36 8.88 -1.97
C ASP A 240 -19.94 8.71 -1.43
N VAL A 241 -19.14 9.73 -1.72
CA VAL A 241 -17.76 9.84 -1.26
C VAL A 241 -17.60 11.13 -0.46
N LEU A 242 -17.01 11.02 0.73
CA LEU A 242 -16.69 12.13 1.61
C LEU A 242 -15.18 12.23 1.81
N LEU A 243 -14.60 13.39 1.50
CA LEU A 243 -13.27 13.76 1.96
C LEU A 243 -13.37 14.34 3.37
N LEU A 244 -12.85 13.60 4.35
CA LEU A 244 -12.60 14.08 5.70
C LEU A 244 -11.20 14.69 5.76
N TRP A 245 -11.12 16.00 5.52
CA TRP A 245 -9.88 16.76 5.64
C TRP A 245 -9.66 17.17 7.10
N GLY A 246 -8.94 16.33 7.84
CA GLY A 246 -8.61 16.61 9.23
C GLY A 246 -7.12 16.80 9.46
N GLU A 247 -6.72 17.84 10.17
CA GLU A 247 -5.32 18.01 10.57
C GLU A 247 -4.78 16.82 11.38
N THR A 248 -3.46 16.75 11.48
CA THR A 248 -2.82 15.75 12.34
C THR A 248 -3.14 16.04 13.80
N GLY A 249 -3.81 15.11 14.48
CA GLY A 249 -4.25 15.29 15.87
C GLY A 249 -5.69 15.80 16.04
N SER A 250 -6.43 16.03 14.96
CA SER A 250 -7.86 16.43 15.03
C SER A 250 -8.82 15.28 15.37
N GLY A 251 -8.31 14.04 15.47
CA GLY A 251 -9.11 12.89 15.91
C GLY A 251 -9.89 12.17 14.82
N LYS A 252 -9.47 12.24 13.55
CA LYS A 252 -10.07 11.47 12.43
C LYS A 252 -10.38 10.01 12.78
N THR A 253 -9.48 9.34 13.50
CA THR A 253 -9.67 7.93 13.90
C THR A 253 -10.88 7.73 14.82
N GLU A 254 -11.21 8.67 15.72
CA GLU A 254 -12.43 8.57 16.54
C GLU A 254 -13.68 8.69 15.66
N VAL A 255 -13.67 9.63 14.70
CA VAL A 255 -14.77 9.76 13.72
C VAL A 255 -14.93 8.47 12.92
N TYR A 256 -13.85 7.86 12.45
CA TYR A 256 -13.91 6.55 11.78
C TYR A 256 -14.55 5.47 12.64
N MET A 257 -14.20 5.40 13.92
CA MET A 257 -14.78 4.42 14.85
C MET A 257 -16.28 4.69 15.09
N ARG A 258 -16.70 5.95 15.24
CA ARG A 258 -18.13 6.32 15.39
C ARG A 258 -18.96 5.95 14.17
N ILE A 259 -18.45 6.24 12.98
CA ILE A 259 -19.10 5.92 11.71
C ILE A 259 -19.15 4.41 11.49
N THR A 260 -18.06 3.69 11.79
CA THR A 260 -18.02 2.23 11.74
C THR A 260 -19.04 1.63 12.70
N GLU A 261 -19.15 2.16 13.92
CA GLU A 261 -20.12 1.74 14.94
C GLU A 261 -21.56 1.90 14.46
N ASP A 262 -21.93 3.06 13.89
CA ASP A 262 -23.26 3.27 13.28
C ASP A 262 -23.59 2.23 12.20
N GLN A 263 -22.65 1.97 11.29
CA GLN A 263 -22.86 1.01 10.21
C GLN A 263 -22.92 -0.43 10.72
N PHE A 264 -22.08 -0.76 11.70
CA PHE A 264 -22.05 -2.08 12.33
C PHE A 264 -23.35 -2.38 13.08
N LEU A 265 -23.91 -1.40 13.79
CA LEU A 265 -25.23 -1.49 14.43
C LEU A 265 -26.36 -1.68 13.42
N LYS A 266 -26.24 -1.09 12.22
CA LYS A 266 -27.13 -1.31 11.07
C LYS A 266 -26.88 -2.66 10.35
N LYS A 267 -26.14 -3.58 10.96
CA LYS A 267 -25.76 -4.91 10.43
C LYS A 267 -24.98 -4.84 9.11
N LYS A 268 -24.24 -3.75 8.87
CA LYS A 268 -23.39 -3.57 7.69
C LYS A 268 -21.92 -3.80 8.02
N SER A 269 -21.22 -4.48 7.12
CA SER A 269 -19.77 -4.71 7.23
C SER A 269 -18.99 -3.46 6.83
N CYS A 270 -17.79 -3.30 7.40
CA CYS A 270 -16.92 -2.14 7.17
C CYS A 270 -15.52 -2.58 6.74
N LEU A 271 -14.94 -1.86 5.77
CA LEU A 271 -13.57 -2.05 5.30
C LEU A 271 -12.75 -0.80 5.58
N LEU A 272 -11.69 -0.94 6.38
CA LEU A 272 -10.69 0.10 6.60
C LEU A 272 -9.42 -0.24 5.83
N LEU A 273 -8.94 0.70 5.04
CA LEU A 273 -7.67 0.63 4.33
C LEU A 273 -6.68 1.61 4.95
N ALA A 274 -5.47 1.13 5.20
CA ALA A 274 -4.31 1.94 5.57
C ALA A 274 -3.22 1.80 4.49
N PRO A 275 -2.38 2.83 4.29
CA PRO A 275 -1.43 2.85 3.19
C PRO A 275 -0.29 1.83 3.38
N GLU A 276 0.17 1.65 4.62
CA GLU A 276 1.33 0.82 4.95
C GLU A 276 1.03 -0.19 6.04
N ILE A 277 1.67 -1.35 5.95
CA ILE A 277 1.52 -2.46 6.90
C ILE A 277 1.89 -2.02 8.32
N GLY A 278 2.87 -1.12 8.47
CA GLY A 278 3.32 -0.61 9.76
C GLY A 278 2.23 0.10 10.57
N LEU A 279 1.18 0.63 9.90
CA LEU A 279 0.07 1.35 10.56
C LEU A 279 -1.08 0.42 10.97
N ILE A 280 -1.14 -0.79 10.40
CA ILE A 280 -2.21 -1.74 10.63
C ILE A 280 -2.29 -2.17 12.11
N PRO A 281 -1.19 -2.52 12.82
CA PRO A 281 -1.28 -2.96 14.21
C PRO A 281 -1.91 -1.92 15.15
N GLN A 282 -1.61 -0.63 14.94
CA GLN A 282 -2.17 0.45 15.76
C GLN A 282 -3.67 0.61 15.52
N LEU A 283 -4.11 0.53 14.25
CA LEU A 283 -5.52 0.56 13.91
C LEU A 283 -6.26 -0.66 14.47
N ILE A 284 -5.67 -1.85 14.35
CA ILE A 284 -6.24 -3.08 14.91
C ILE A 284 -6.38 -2.98 16.42
N ASP A 285 -5.37 -2.49 17.14
CA ASP A 285 -5.43 -2.35 18.60
C ASP A 285 -6.55 -1.39 19.02
N ARG A 286 -6.66 -0.23 18.38
CA ARG A 286 -7.73 0.76 18.64
C ARG A 286 -9.12 0.18 18.34
N PHE A 287 -9.31 -0.40 17.16
CA PHE A 287 -10.60 -0.97 16.77
C PHE A 287 -10.95 -2.22 17.59
N SER A 288 -9.98 -3.06 17.94
CA SER A 288 -10.25 -4.29 18.71
C SER A 288 -10.69 -3.98 20.13
N ARG A 289 -10.18 -2.90 20.74
CA ARG A 289 -10.65 -2.39 22.04
C ARG A 289 -12.09 -1.88 21.97
N ARG A 290 -12.47 -1.21 20.88
CA ARG A 290 -13.83 -0.66 20.70
C ARG A 290 -14.86 -1.72 20.29
N PHE A 291 -14.46 -2.70 19.48
CA PHE A 291 -15.32 -3.69 18.83
C PHE A 291 -15.06 -5.12 19.30
N ASN A 292 -14.59 -5.28 20.55
CA ASN A 292 -14.35 -6.56 21.25
C ASN A 292 -13.80 -7.70 20.36
N ASN A 293 -12.71 -7.44 19.63
CA ASN A 293 -12.04 -8.40 18.73
C ASN A 293 -12.86 -8.92 17.52
N VAL A 294 -13.84 -8.16 17.03
CA VAL A 294 -14.56 -8.45 15.76
C VAL A 294 -13.78 -8.01 14.51
N VAL A 295 -12.52 -7.63 14.68
CA VAL A 295 -11.66 -7.05 13.64
C VAL A 295 -10.82 -8.14 12.96
N TYR A 296 -10.75 -8.11 11.62
CA TYR A 296 -9.94 -9.01 10.82
C TYR A 296 -8.84 -8.27 10.06
N GLU A 297 -7.63 -8.82 10.05
CA GLU A 297 -6.48 -8.26 9.35
C GLU A 297 -6.29 -8.88 7.96
N TYR A 298 -6.09 -8.05 6.93
CA TYR A 298 -5.79 -8.52 5.57
C TYR A 298 -4.74 -7.66 4.85
N HIS A 299 -3.50 -8.16 4.76
CA HIS A 299 -2.42 -7.50 4.02
C HIS A 299 -1.35 -8.50 3.52
N SER A 300 -0.34 -8.00 2.80
CA SER A 300 0.72 -8.83 2.19
C SER A 300 1.62 -9.56 3.19
N ASN A 301 1.86 -9.02 4.38
CA ASN A 301 2.60 -9.73 5.45
C ASN A 301 1.81 -10.85 6.14
N CYS A 302 0.50 -10.99 5.87
CA CYS A 302 -0.27 -12.12 6.38
C CYS A 302 0.15 -13.41 5.66
N SER A 303 0.18 -14.53 6.38
CA SER A 303 0.44 -15.81 5.74
C SER A 303 -0.63 -16.14 4.69
N PRO A 304 -0.31 -16.87 3.61
CA PRO A 304 -1.30 -17.30 2.63
C PRO A 304 -2.50 -18.03 3.25
N ASN A 305 -2.25 -18.81 4.31
CA ASN A 305 -3.28 -19.52 5.07
C ASN A 305 -4.20 -18.56 5.83
N HIS A 306 -3.64 -17.51 6.45
CA HIS A 306 -4.44 -16.47 7.12
C HIS A 306 -5.31 -15.71 6.12
N ARG A 307 -4.75 -15.28 4.98
CA ARG A 307 -5.52 -14.61 3.92
C ARG A 307 -6.65 -15.48 3.38
N THR A 308 -6.38 -16.78 3.19
CA THR A 308 -7.39 -17.78 2.79
C THR A 308 -8.48 -17.93 3.85
N LEU A 309 -8.11 -17.98 5.13
CA LEU A 309 -9.04 -18.09 6.24
C LEU A 309 -9.94 -16.86 6.34
N VAL A 310 -9.38 -15.65 6.27
CA VAL A 310 -10.15 -14.40 6.30
C VAL A 310 -11.10 -14.31 5.11
N TRP A 311 -10.64 -14.64 3.90
CA TRP A 311 -11.51 -14.68 2.71
C TRP A 311 -12.69 -15.65 2.91
N LYS A 312 -12.41 -16.86 3.40
CA LYS A 312 -13.45 -17.86 3.70
C LYS A 312 -14.43 -17.39 4.78
N LYS A 313 -13.95 -16.67 5.79
CA LYS A 313 -14.82 -16.06 6.80
C LYS A 313 -15.72 -14.99 6.19
N ILE A 314 -15.21 -14.17 5.29
CA ILE A 314 -15.97 -13.11 4.63
C ILE A 314 -17.11 -13.69 3.79
N ILE A 315 -16.84 -14.70 2.96
CA ILE A 315 -17.88 -15.30 2.10
C ILE A 315 -18.95 -16.04 2.91
N ASN A 316 -18.59 -16.61 4.07
CA ASN A 316 -19.49 -17.40 4.91
C ASN A 316 -20.08 -16.58 6.08
N ALA A 317 -19.83 -15.27 6.14
CA ALA A 317 -20.31 -14.45 7.23
C ALA A 317 -21.81 -14.15 7.06
N ASN A 318 -22.56 -14.45 8.11
CA ASN A 318 -23.96 -14.05 8.28
C ASN A 318 -24.10 -12.81 9.21
N GLU A 319 -23.00 -12.42 9.87
CA GLU A 319 -22.91 -11.26 10.75
C GLU A 319 -21.97 -10.21 10.13
N PRO A 320 -22.13 -8.91 10.43
CA PRO A 320 -21.25 -7.86 9.94
C PRO A 320 -19.81 -8.08 10.39
N LEU A 321 -18.86 -7.70 9.53
CA LEU A 321 -17.43 -7.83 9.77
C LEU A 321 -16.76 -6.47 9.70
N ILE A 322 -15.72 -6.28 10.52
CA ILE A 322 -14.79 -5.17 10.38
C ILE A 322 -13.48 -5.74 9.84
N VAL A 323 -13.06 -5.31 8.66
CA VAL A 323 -11.81 -5.74 8.05
C VAL A 323 -10.87 -4.55 7.94
N ILE A 324 -9.66 -4.69 8.46
CA ILE A 324 -8.58 -3.71 8.35
C ILE A 324 -7.49 -4.30 7.47
N GLY A 325 -7.09 -3.58 6.43
CA GLY A 325 -6.11 -4.07 5.48
C GLY A 325 -5.34 -2.98 4.78
N THR A 326 -4.43 -3.41 3.89
CA THR A 326 -3.76 -2.50 2.96
C THR A 326 -4.44 -2.52 1.61
N ARG A 327 -3.87 -1.84 0.61
CA ARG A 327 -4.34 -1.74 -0.78
C ARG A 327 -5.05 -2.99 -1.33
N SER A 328 -4.51 -4.19 -1.14
CA SER A 328 -5.10 -5.43 -1.69
C SER A 328 -6.44 -5.85 -1.07
N ALA A 329 -6.78 -5.36 0.12
CA ALA A 329 -8.03 -5.67 0.79
C ALA A 329 -9.25 -5.06 0.07
N VAL A 330 -9.04 -4.09 -0.83
CA VAL A 330 -10.12 -3.51 -1.65
C VAL A 330 -10.88 -4.57 -2.46
N PHE A 331 -10.23 -5.67 -2.83
CA PHE A 331 -10.84 -6.75 -3.63
C PHE A 331 -11.73 -7.71 -2.82
N LEU A 332 -11.74 -7.63 -1.49
CA LEU A 332 -12.47 -8.61 -0.67
C LEU A 332 -13.97 -8.61 -1.00
N PRO A 333 -14.60 -9.78 -1.23
CA PRO A 333 -16.02 -9.90 -1.54
C PRO A 333 -16.87 -9.80 -0.25
N ILE A 334 -16.85 -8.62 0.37
CA ILE A 334 -17.53 -8.37 1.65
C ILE A 334 -19.04 -8.24 1.42
N LYS A 335 -19.81 -9.16 2.01
CA LYS A 335 -21.28 -9.12 2.02
C LYS A 335 -21.79 -7.97 2.89
N ASN A 336 -22.89 -7.34 2.46
CA ASN A 336 -23.54 -6.22 3.13
C ASN A 336 -22.54 -5.09 3.49
N LEU A 337 -21.64 -4.75 2.58
CA LEU A 337 -20.67 -3.68 2.77
C LEU A 337 -21.41 -2.34 2.90
N GLY A 338 -21.27 -1.67 4.04
CA GLY A 338 -21.87 -0.35 4.27
C GLY A 338 -20.88 0.79 4.16
N LEU A 339 -19.60 0.51 4.40
CA LEU A 339 -18.58 1.55 4.54
C LEU A 339 -17.22 1.07 4.09
N ILE A 340 -16.54 1.90 3.31
CA ILE A 340 -15.10 1.86 3.10
C ILE A 340 -14.50 3.14 3.68
N ILE A 341 -13.43 3.02 4.46
CA ILE A 341 -12.61 4.17 4.90
C ILE A 341 -11.21 3.94 4.37
N MET A 342 -10.63 4.95 3.73
CA MET A 342 -9.22 4.94 3.32
C MET A 342 -8.49 6.04 4.08
N ASP A 343 -7.68 5.67 5.05
CA ASP A 343 -6.89 6.61 5.84
C ASP A 343 -5.61 7.02 5.08
N GLU A 344 -5.14 8.24 5.31
CA GLU A 344 -4.04 8.86 4.58
C GLU A 344 -4.18 8.72 3.04
N GLU A 345 -5.34 9.07 2.48
CA GLU A 345 -5.70 8.84 1.06
C GLU A 345 -4.61 9.26 0.08
N HIS A 346 -3.92 10.37 0.35
CA HIS A 346 -2.92 10.94 -0.53
C HIS A 346 -1.69 10.03 -0.74
N ASP A 347 -1.51 9.01 0.09
CA ASP A 347 -0.36 8.12 0.03
C ASP A 347 -0.26 7.36 -1.29
N VAL A 348 0.92 7.43 -1.90
CA VAL A 348 1.23 6.74 -3.16
C VAL A 348 1.15 5.22 -3.06
N SER A 349 1.22 4.63 -1.86
CA SER A 349 1.16 3.18 -1.66
C SER A 349 -0.19 2.58 -2.09
N TYR A 350 -1.25 3.39 -2.16
CA TYR A 350 -2.54 2.97 -2.72
C TYR A 350 -2.49 2.75 -4.24
N LYS A 351 -1.47 3.25 -4.93
CA LYS A 351 -1.17 2.89 -6.32
C LYS A 351 -0.16 1.75 -6.37
N GLN A 352 -0.49 0.70 -7.11
CA GLN A 352 0.50 -0.31 -7.46
C GLN A 352 1.38 0.22 -8.60
N ASP A 353 2.69 0.32 -8.36
CA ASP A 353 3.65 0.62 -9.43
C ASP A 353 4.01 -0.64 -10.23
N SER A 354 4.19 -1.78 -9.54
CA SER A 354 4.47 -3.07 -10.17
C SER A 354 4.14 -4.26 -9.24
N PRO A 355 4.01 -5.48 -9.79
CA PRO A 355 3.77 -5.80 -11.20
C PRO A 355 2.40 -5.27 -11.70
N MET A 356 2.14 -5.36 -13.02
CA MET A 356 0.80 -5.13 -13.60
C MET A 356 -0.27 -5.88 -12.77
N PRO A 357 -1.47 -5.32 -12.56
CA PRO A 357 -2.15 -4.31 -13.39
C PRO A 357 -1.88 -2.84 -13.04
N CYS A 358 -0.96 -2.58 -12.10
CA CYS A 358 -0.68 -1.21 -11.65
C CYS A 358 -1.96 -0.49 -11.16
N TYR A 359 -2.83 -1.19 -10.44
CA TYR A 359 -4.12 -0.62 -10.05
C TYR A 359 -4.01 0.46 -8.97
N ASP A 360 -4.96 1.39 -8.95
CA ASP A 360 -5.16 2.35 -7.87
C ASP A 360 -6.32 1.90 -6.97
N ALA A 361 -6.05 1.59 -5.70
CA ALA A 361 -7.12 1.16 -4.78
C ALA A 361 -8.16 2.25 -4.52
N ARG A 362 -7.82 3.53 -4.70
CA ARG A 362 -8.77 4.63 -4.52
C ARG A 362 -9.85 4.60 -5.60
N GLU A 363 -9.43 4.47 -6.85
CA GLU A 363 -10.34 4.33 -8.00
C GLU A 363 -11.22 3.07 -7.86
N ILE A 364 -10.60 1.96 -7.45
CA ILE A 364 -11.33 0.71 -7.20
C ILE A 364 -12.32 0.86 -6.03
N ALA A 365 -11.97 1.58 -4.96
CA ALA A 365 -12.88 1.82 -3.85
C ALA A 365 -14.07 2.69 -4.25
N ILE A 366 -13.85 3.75 -5.05
CA ILE A 366 -14.90 4.61 -5.61
C ILE A 366 -15.86 3.78 -6.46
N GLU A 367 -15.33 2.94 -7.35
CA GLU A 367 -16.17 2.06 -8.17
C GLU A 367 -16.94 1.04 -7.31
N LYS A 368 -16.28 0.46 -6.31
CA LYS A 368 -16.88 -0.54 -5.42
C LYS A 368 -18.04 0.03 -4.61
N VAL A 369 -17.93 1.25 -4.08
CA VAL A 369 -19.03 1.83 -3.30
C VAL A 369 -20.25 2.16 -4.17
N LYS A 370 -20.02 2.56 -5.42
CA LYS A 370 -21.09 2.76 -6.42
C LYS A 370 -21.81 1.46 -6.78
N ARG A 371 -21.11 0.32 -6.78
CA ARG A 371 -21.69 -1.00 -7.06
C ARG A 371 -22.37 -1.65 -5.85
N ASN A 372 -21.81 -1.50 -4.64
CA ASN A 372 -22.20 -2.27 -3.46
C ASN A 372 -23.14 -1.52 -2.49
N SER A 373 -23.71 -0.37 -2.89
CA SER A 373 -24.55 0.47 -2.01
C SER A 373 -23.87 0.80 -0.66
N ALA A 374 -22.56 1.08 -0.72
CA ALA A 374 -21.74 1.45 0.43
C ALA A 374 -21.38 2.94 0.38
N LYS A 375 -20.87 3.51 1.47
CA LYS A 375 -20.32 4.87 1.53
C LYS A 375 -18.79 4.82 1.55
N LEU A 376 -18.12 5.83 1.00
CA LEU A 376 -16.65 5.94 1.04
C LEU A 376 -16.21 7.18 1.81
N ILE A 377 -15.25 7.00 2.72
CA ILE A 377 -14.57 8.10 3.41
C ILE A 377 -13.10 8.10 3.00
N PHE A 378 -12.66 9.19 2.41
CA PHE A 378 -11.25 9.51 2.25
C PHE A 378 -10.78 10.34 3.44
N GLY A 379 -9.84 9.80 4.20
CA GLY A 379 -9.22 10.47 5.32
C GLY A 379 -7.87 11.05 4.97
N SER A 380 -7.65 12.35 5.18
CA SER A 380 -6.33 12.93 4.94
C SER A 380 -6.12 14.23 5.72
N ALA A 381 -4.90 14.48 6.17
CA ALA A 381 -4.48 15.82 6.60
C ALA A 381 -4.01 16.70 5.44
N THR A 382 -3.61 16.07 4.34
CA THR A 382 -3.04 16.71 3.16
C THR A 382 -3.62 16.01 1.93
N PRO A 383 -4.90 16.24 1.57
CA PRO A 383 -5.59 15.51 0.49
C PRO A 383 -4.85 15.59 -0.84
N SER A 384 -4.96 14.55 -1.68
CA SER A 384 -4.32 14.57 -3.00
C SER A 384 -5.01 15.56 -3.95
N MET A 385 -4.26 16.06 -4.93
CA MET A 385 -4.81 16.92 -5.99
C MET A 385 -5.96 16.25 -6.75
N LYS A 386 -5.94 14.91 -6.86
CA LYS A 386 -7.03 14.13 -7.47
C LYS A 386 -8.33 14.27 -6.67
N THR A 387 -8.26 14.04 -5.37
CA THR A 387 -9.42 14.14 -4.47
C THR A 387 -9.90 15.58 -4.36
N TRP A 388 -8.97 16.54 -4.27
CA TRP A 388 -9.28 17.97 -4.28
C TRP A 388 -10.05 18.38 -5.53
N LYS A 389 -9.59 17.93 -6.72
CA LYS A 389 -10.28 18.17 -7.98
C LYS A 389 -11.73 17.67 -7.94
N LYS A 390 -11.95 16.47 -7.42
CA LYS A 390 -13.28 15.86 -7.30
C LYS A 390 -14.20 16.59 -6.32
N CYS A 391 -13.66 17.19 -5.26
CA CYS A 391 -14.42 18.00 -4.31
C CYS A 391 -14.79 19.38 -4.90
N ILE A 392 -13.81 20.10 -5.47
CA ILE A 392 -13.99 21.53 -5.81
C ILE A 392 -14.46 21.74 -7.25
N PHE A 393 -13.84 21.07 -8.22
CA PHE A 393 -14.15 21.27 -9.64
C PHE A 393 -15.25 20.32 -10.10
N GLY A 394 -15.16 19.05 -9.72
CA GLY A 394 -16.17 18.04 -10.08
C GLY A 394 -17.44 18.15 -9.23
N ARG A 395 -17.31 18.54 -7.95
CA ARG A 395 -18.37 18.47 -6.92
C ARG A 395 -18.99 17.07 -6.80
N ASP A 396 -18.20 16.05 -7.14
CA ASP A 396 -18.58 14.65 -7.03
C ASP A 396 -18.53 14.18 -5.57
N PHE A 397 -17.67 14.81 -4.76
CA PHE A 397 -17.37 14.41 -3.38
C PHE A 397 -17.77 15.52 -2.41
N LYS A 398 -18.32 15.11 -1.27
CA LYS A 398 -18.53 15.99 -0.12
C LYS A 398 -17.19 16.28 0.56
N LEU A 399 -17.04 17.46 1.16
CA LEU A 399 -15.83 17.87 1.88
C LEU A 399 -16.20 18.34 3.28
N VAL A 400 -15.61 17.71 4.30
CA VAL A 400 -15.68 18.18 5.69
C VAL A 400 -14.28 18.46 6.20
N ARG A 401 -14.11 19.63 6.81
CA ARG A 401 -12.85 20.07 7.42
C ARG A 401 -12.88 19.84 8.94
N MET A 402 -11.76 19.36 9.47
CA MET A 402 -11.50 19.23 10.92
C MET A 402 -10.11 19.81 11.24
N ILE A 403 -10.04 21.11 11.44
CA ILE A 403 -8.78 21.86 11.52
C ILE A 403 -8.27 21.88 12.97
N GLU A 404 -9.17 21.82 13.95
CA GLU A 404 -8.82 21.91 15.36
C GLU A 404 -8.19 20.61 15.89
N ARG A 405 -7.07 20.76 16.61
CA ARG A 405 -6.45 19.65 17.33
C ARG A 405 -7.23 19.37 18.61
N ILE A 406 -7.33 18.09 18.98
CA ILE A 406 -7.92 17.70 20.27
C ILE A 406 -7.05 18.18 21.44
N SER A 407 -5.72 18.23 21.27
CA SER A 407 -4.82 18.71 22.32
C SER A 407 -4.82 20.24 22.38
N SER A 408 -4.78 20.79 23.60
CA SER A 408 -4.73 22.23 23.89
C SER A 408 -3.40 22.91 23.53
N ASN A 409 -2.46 22.18 22.93
CA ASN A 409 -1.11 22.68 22.70
C ASN A 409 -1.01 23.45 21.39
N LYS A 410 -0.35 24.62 21.46
CA LYS A 410 -0.05 25.45 20.31
C LYS A 410 0.75 24.66 19.27
N THR A 411 0.34 24.79 18.02
CA THR A 411 1.03 24.25 16.85
C THR A 411 2.51 24.68 16.86
N PRO A 412 3.46 23.75 16.65
CA PRO A 412 4.88 24.08 16.78
C PRO A 412 5.33 25.07 15.70
N GLU A 413 6.20 25.99 16.07
CA GLU A 413 6.78 26.94 15.13
C GLU A 413 7.69 26.22 14.12
N ILE A 414 7.54 26.57 12.84
CA ILE A 414 8.36 26.05 11.75
C ILE A 414 9.46 27.06 11.47
N LYS A 415 10.71 26.68 11.76
CA LYS A 415 11.89 27.49 11.46
C LYS A 415 12.56 27.01 10.18
N ILE A 416 12.64 27.90 9.20
CA ILE A 416 13.38 27.67 7.96
C ILE A 416 14.80 28.22 8.14
N ILE A 417 15.80 27.38 7.91
CA ILE A 417 17.22 27.74 7.97
C ILE A 417 17.80 27.70 6.56
N ASP A 418 18.32 28.83 6.11
CA ASP A 418 19.06 28.92 4.85
C ASP A 418 20.49 28.40 5.03
N MET A 419 20.78 27.26 4.43
CA MET A 419 22.10 26.62 4.50
C MET A 419 23.17 27.41 3.71
N ARG A 420 22.77 28.33 2.82
CA ARG A 420 23.71 29.23 2.13
C ARG A 420 24.29 30.26 3.09
N ASP A 421 23.47 30.78 3.99
CA ASP A 421 23.92 31.75 4.98
C ASP A 421 24.77 31.09 6.07
N GLU A 422 24.44 29.84 6.43
CA GLU A 422 25.32 29.01 7.27
C GLU A 422 26.71 28.82 6.62
N PHE A 423 26.74 28.52 5.31
CA PHE A 423 27.99 28.39 4.56
C PHE A 423 28.80 29.70 4.54
N LYS A 424 28.15 30.84 4.32
CA LYS A 424 28.81 32.17 4.37
C LYS A 424 29.37 32.49 5.77
N LYS A 425 28.72 32.01 6.83
CA LYS A 425 29.19 32.11 8.22
C LYS A 425 30.30 31.09 8.55
N GLY A 426 30.76 30.30 7.58
CA GLY A 426 31.83 29.32 7.74
C GLY A 426 31.38 27.91 8.13
N ASN A 427 30.07 27.65 8.27
CA ASN A 427 29.57 26.32 8.58
C ASN A 427 29.52 25.44 7.31
N ILE A 428 30.41 24.45 7.24
CA ILE A 428 30.49 23.47 6.15
C ILE A 428 29.85 22.11 6.49
N LYS A 429 29.31 21.96 7.70
CA LYS A 429 28.74 20.71 8.22
C LYS A 429 27.37 20.41 7.59
N ILE A 430 26.85 19.21 7.86
CA ILE A 430 25.55 18.75 7.35
C ILE A 430 24.40 19.50 8.04
N PHE A 431 24.58 19.84 9.30
CA PHE A 431 23.59 20.52 10.13
C PHE A 431 23.94 21.98 10.35
N SER A 432 22.91 22.82 10.43
CA SER A 432 23.03 24.21 10.89
C SER A 432 23.53 24.28 12.33
N ASN A 433 24.18 25.38 12.67
CA ASN A 433 24.71 25.64 14.01
C ASN A 433 23.63 25.56 15.09
N GLU A 434 22.43 26.07 14.79
CA GLU A 434 21.29 25.97 15.71
C GLU A 434 20.88 24.51 15.99
N LEU A 435 20.87 23.66 14.96
CA LEU A 435 20.56 22.25 15.17
C LEU A 435 21.64 21.56 16.02
N LEU A 436 22.91 21.87 15.75
CA LEU A 436 24.04 21.33 16.52
C LEU A 436 23.96 21.70 18.02
N GLN A 437 23.41 22.87 18.35
CA GLN A 437 23.19 23.29 19.74
C GLN A 437 21.99 22.58 20.40
N LEU A 438 20.97 22.21 19.63
CA LEU A 438 19.75 21.58 20.16
C LEU A 438 19.91 20.07 20.40
N LEU A 439 20.68 19.37 19.56
CA LEU A 439 20.81 17.91 19.64
C LEU A 439 21.33 17.39 21.00
N PRO A 440 22.38 17.96 21.61
CA PRO A 440 22.84 17.50 22.93
C PRO A 440 21.81 17.67 24.05
N GLN A 441 20.92 18.67 23.94
CA GLN A 441 19.91 18.95 24.95
C GLN A 441 18.82 17.87 25.02
N LEU A 442 18.63 17.10 23.95
CA LEU A 442 17.61 16.05 23.88
C LEU A 442 17.81 15.03 25.01
N ARG A 443 19.04 14.53 25.16
CA ARG A 443 19.37 13.52 26.19
C ARG A 443 19.21 14.09 27.60
N LEU A 444 19.64 15.34 27.82
CA LEU A 444 19.52 16.02 29.12
C LEU A 444 18.05 16.19 29.54
N LYS A 445 17.15 16.49 28.59
CA LYS A 445 15.72 16.73 28.85
C LYS A 445 14.85 15.47 28.73
N LYS A 446 15.45 14.30 28.45
CA LYS A 446 14.75 13.05 28.10
C LYS A 446 13.72 13.30 26.98
N GLU A 447 14.16 14.00 25.97
CA GLU A 447 13.40 14.36 24.78
C GLU A 447 13.94 13.60 23.56
N GLN A 448 13.12 13.49 22.53
CA GLN A 448 13.48 12.75 21.32
C GLN A 448 13.31 13.58 20.07
N ALA A 449 14.12 13.29 19.06
CA ALA A 449 14.08 13.94 17.76
C ALA A 449 13.84 12.97 16.60
N ILE A 450 13.17 13.46 15.57
CA ILE A 450 13.06 12.81 14.26
C ILE A 450 13.84 13.64 13.24
N ILE A 451 14.70 12.98 12.46
CA ILE A 451 15.43 13.58 11.34
C ILE A 451 14.99 12.90 10.04
N LEU A 452 14.22 13.62 9.24
CA LEU A 452 13.77 13.19 7.93
C LEU A 452 14.79 13.58 6.84
N ILE A 453 15.09 12.60 6.00
CA ILE A 453 15.82 12.77 4.75
C ILE A 453 14.87 12.38 3.60
N PRO A 454 14.39 13.32 2.78
CA PRO A 454 13.32 13.06 1.82
C PRO A 454 13.62 11.97 0.79
N ARG A 455 14.90 11.67 0.52
CA ARG A 455 15.32 10.72 -0.52
C ARG A 455 16.49 9.84 -0.07
N ARG A 456 16.51 8.59 -0.53
CA ARG A 456 17.69 7.72 -0.47
C ARG A 456 18.61 7.90 -1.67
N GLY A 457 19.93 7.90 -1.43
CA GLY A 457 20.93 7.58 -2.45
C GLY A 457 21.55 8.75 -3.23
N HIS A 458 22.61 8.40 -3.98
CA HIS A 458 23.73 9.23 -4.44
C HIS A 458 23.57 9.96 -5.79
N SER A 459 22.40 9.91 -6.44
CA SER A 459 22.18 10.57 -7.75
C SER A 459 21.63 11.97 -7.55
N GLY A 460 22.50 12.88 -7.11
CA GLY A 460 22.19 14.29 -6.92
C GLY A 460 22.09 15.07 -8.22
N PHE A 461 21.30 16.14 -8.22
CA PHE A 461 21.57 17.26 -9.12
C PHE A 461 22.83 18.01 -8.64
N LEU A 462 23.43 18.81 -9.51
CA LEU A 462 24.60 19.61 -9.15
C LEU A 462 24.14 20.96 -8.58
N SER A 463 24.59 21.31 -7.37
CA SER A 463 24.16 22.53 -6.68
C SER A 463 25.33 23.27 -6.01
N CYS A 464 25.24 24.60 -5.98
CA CYS A 464 26.21 25.46 -5.30
C CYS A 464 25.81 25.66 -3.85
N ARG A 465 26.69 25.29 -2.91
CA ARG A 465 26.44 25.53 -1.48
C ARG A 465 26.50 27.01 -1.10
N ASN A 466 27.17 27.84 -1.89
CA ASN A 466 27.34 29.27 -1.62
C ASN A 466 26.11 30.11 -2.03
N CYS A 467 25.62 29.95 -3.27
CA CYS A 467 24.49 30.75 -3.77
C CYS A 467 23.18 29.96 -3.97
N GLY A 468 23.23 28.62 -3.96
CA GLY A 468 22.07 27.75 -4.21
C GLY A 468 21.77 27.50 -5.69
N TYR A 469 22.59 28.02 -6.61
CA TYR A 469 22.43 27.83 -8.05
C TYR A 469 22.39 26.35 -8.43
N LEU A 470 21.49 26.02 -9.36
CA LEU A 470 21.33 24.69 -9.96
C LEU A 470 21.60 24.76 -11.44
N ILE A 471 22.19 23.71 -12.00
CA ILE A 471 22.37 23.63 -13.44
C ILE A 471 21.09 23.07 -14.09
N ASN A 472 20.36 23.94 -14.78
CA ASN A 472 19.16 23.57 -15.52
C ASN A 472 19.49 23.07 -16.93
N CYS A 473 18.58 22.28 -17.50
CA CYS A 473 18.60 21.88 -18.88
C CYS A 473 18.27 23.08 -19.78
N PRO A 474 19.06 23.38 -20.81
CA PRO A 474 18.76 24.48 -21.74
C PRO A 474 17.46 24.27 -22.53
N ASN A 475 16.96 23.04 -22.58
CA ASN A 475 15.78 22.68 -23.39
C ASN A 475 14.50 22.47 -22.56
N CYS A 476 14.57 22.33 -21.23
CA CYS A 476 13.44 21.82 -20.44
C CYS A 476 13.19 22.50 -19.09
N ASP A 477 13.92 23.56 -18.74
CA ASP A 477 13.85 24.27 -17.44
C ASP A 477 13.76 23.34 -16.20
N VAL A 478 14.52 22.25 -16.26
CA VAL A 478 14.61 21.21 -15.20
C VAL A 478 16.08 20.95 -14.85
N PRO A 479 16.41 20.67 -13.59
CA PRO A 479 17.80 20.45 -13.19
C PRO A 479 18.40 19.19 -13.82
N LEU A 480 19.65 19.29 -14.27
CA LEU A 480 20.41 18.15 -14.77
C LEU A 480 20.85 17.26 -13.61
N SER A 481 20.71 15.94 -13.80
CA SER A 481 21.13 14.94 -12.81
C SER A 481 22.57 14.49 -13.05
N VAL A 482 23.30 14.21 -11.98
CA VAL A 482 24.67 13.65 -12.03
C VAL A 482 24.58 12.14 -12.24
N HIS A 483 25.16 11.66 -13.33
CA HIS A 483 25.28 10.24 -13.66
C HIS A 483 26.71 9.75 -13.41
N LEU A 484 26.84 8.50 -12.97
CA LEU A 484 28.10 7.79 -12.77
C LEU A 484 28.20 6.65 -13.79
N GLY A 485 29.25 6.67 -14.61
CA GLY A 485 29.58 5.58 -15.53
C GLY A 485 30.28 4.42 -14.85
N SER A 486 30.31 3.27 -15.51
CA SER A 486 30.96 2.03 -15.06
C SER A 486 32.48 2.18 -14.80
N GLN A 487 33.13 3.18 -15.39
CA GLN A 487 34.54 3.52 -15.20
C GLN A 487 34.75 4.71 -14.25
N GLY A 488 33.73 5.11 -13.47
CA GLY A 488 33.82 6.25 -12.55
C GLY A 488 33.71 7.65 -13.19
N LYS A 489 33.66 7.74 -14.52
CA LYS A 489 33.37 9.00 -15.24
C LYS A 489 31.99 9.53 -14.86
N LYS A 490 31.91 10.82 -14.53
CA LYS A 490 30.65 11.48 -14.18
C LYS A 490 30.26 12.49 -15.26
N TRP A 491 28.97 12.64 -15.54
CA TRP A 491 28.43 13.67 -16.43
C TRP A 491 27.04 14.12 -15.99
N LEU A 492 26.55 15.21 -16.58
CA LEU A 492 25.22 15.75 -16.36
C LEU A 492 24.27 15.29 -17.46
N ARG A 493 23.04 14.94 -17.10
CA ARG A 493 22.01 14.49 -18.05
C ARG A 493 20.63 15.01 -17.68
N CYS A 494 19.88 15.50 -18.65
CA CYS A 494 18.46 15.79 -18.54
C CYS A 494 17.67 14.51 -18.75
N HIS A 495 16.69 14.24 -17.90
CA HIS A 495 15.83 13.06 -18.03
C HIS A 495 14.61 13.26 -18.95
N TRP A 496 14.33 14.51 -19.32
CA TRP A 496 13.18 14.85 -20.17
C TRP A 496 13.54 14.84 -21.66
N CYS A 497 14.63 15.50 -22.06
CA CYS A 497 15.06 15.61 -23.45
C CYS A 497 16.36 14.88 -23.78
N ASP A 498 16.92 14.13 -22.83
CA ASP A 498 18.21 13.45 -22.95
C ASP A 498 19.47 14.33 -23.15
N HIS A 499 19.36 15.66 -22.98
CA HIS A 499 20.51 16.56 -23.08
C HIS A 499 21.65 16.15 -22.13
N LYS A 500 22.87 16.05 -22.66
CA LYS A 500 24.07 15.67 -21.89
C LYS A 500 25.04 16.84 -21.81
N SER A 501 25.63 17.06 -20.65
CA SER A 501 26.65 18.08 -20.42
C SER A 501 27.78 17.55 -19.53
N ARG A 502 28.96 18.16 -19.60
CA ARG A 502 30.09 17.81 -18.73
C ARG A 502 29.85 18.35 -17.31
N LEU A 503 30.46 17.71 -16.32
CA LEU A 503 30.51 18.29 -14.98
C LEU A 503 31.37 19.55 -14.98
N ILE A 504 30.83 20.61 -14.41
CA ILE A 504 31.55 21.86 -14.13
C ILE A 504 31.88 21.91 -12.64
N ASN A 505 33.06 22.41 -12.30
CA ASN A 505 33.57 22.45 -10.92
C ASN A 505 33.48 23.84 -10.27
N ARG A 506 33.08 24.86 -11.05
CA ARG A 506 32.84 26.23 -10.59
C ARG A 506 31.41 26.62 -10.90
N CYS A 507 30.77 27.31 -9.97
CA CYS A 507 29.42 27.81 -10.15
C CYS A 507 29.41 28.87 -11.28
N PRO A 508 28.50 28.79 -12.27
CA PRO A 508 28.37 29.83 -13.30
C PRO A 508 27.92 31.19 -12.75
N ASP A 509 27.17 31.17 -11.65
CA ASP A 509 26.51 32.33 -11.06
C ASP A 509 27.41 33.08 -10.06
N CYS A 510 28.08 32.37 -9.13
CA CYS A 510 28.93 32.99 -8.11
C CYS A 510 30.41 32.57 -8.17
N HIS A 511 30.82 31.79 -9.18
CA HIS A 511 32.20 31.28 -9.37
C HIS A 511 32.80 30.42 -8.25
N SER A 512 32.05 30.17 -7.17
CA SER A 512 32.47 29.32 -6.05
C SER A 512 32.82 27.89 -6.50
N THR A 513 33.86 27.32 -5.90
CA THR A 513 34.26 25.91 -6.03
C THR A 513 33.41 24.97 -5.17
N ALA A 514 32.49 25.51 -4.35
CA ALA A 514 31.53 24.75 -3.55
C ALA A 514 30.36 24.20 -4.39
N PHE A 515 30.62 23.84 -5.66
CA PHE A 515 29.66 23.27 -6.61
C PHE A 515 29.80 21.74 -6.61
N LYS A 516 28.92 21.06 -5.87
CA LYS A 516 29.05 19.62 -5.59
C LYS A 516 27.72 18.90 -5.84
N PRO A 517 27.74 17.58 -6.13
CA PRO A 517 26.53 16.79 -6.21
C PRO A 517 25.74 16.88 -4.90
N PHE A 518 24.45 17.19 -5.02
CA PHE A 518 23.54 17.35 -3.89
C PHE A 518 22.94 16.00 -3.47
N GLY A 519 23.13 15.60 -2.22
CA GLY A 519 22.52 14.39 -1.71
C GLY A 519 23.23 13.89 -0.46
N ILE A 520 22.46 13.69 0.60
CA ILE A 520 22.95 13.15 1.87
C ILE A 520 22.09 11.93 2.18
N GLY A 521 22.69 10.75 2.22
CA GLY A 521 21.99 9.52 2.58
C GLY A 521 21.82 9.40 4.09
N THR A 522 20.84 8.60 4.53
CA THR A 522 20.61 8.23 5.95
C THR A 522 21.89 7.74 6.62
N GLN A 523 22.68 6.92 5.92
CA GLN A 523 23.94 6.39 6.41
C GLN A 523 24.95 7.49 6.79
N ARG A 524 25.17 8.45 5.89
CA ARG A 524 26.11 9.56 6.13
C ARG A 524 25.69 10.46 7.28
N VAL A 525 24.38 10.63 7.47
CA VAL A 525 23.85 11.40 8.63
C VAL A 525 24.11 10.67 9.93
N ILE A 526 23.93 9.35 9.95
CA ILE A 526 24.18 8.54 11.15
C ILE A 526 25.67 8.51 11.48
N GLU A 527 26.54 8.34 10.48
CA GLU A 527 27.99 8.42 10.66
C GLU A 527 28.38 9.78 11.29
N PHE A 528 27.89 10.88 10.70
CA PHE A 528 28.12 12.22 11.25
C PHE A 528 27.59 12.39 12.69
N LEU A 529 26.39 11.88 12.99
CA LEU A 529 25.81 11.97 14.33
C LEU A 529 26.62 11.17 15.36
N ASN A 530 27.10 9.98 14.99
CA ASN A 530 27.87 9.12 15.89
C ASN A 530 29.28 9.68 16.13
N GLU A 531 29.87 10.35 15.13
CA GLU A 531 31.17 11.02 15.25
C GLU A 531 31.09 12.29 16.11
N GLU A 532 30.10 13.15 15.87
CA GLU A 532 29.99 14.46 16.54
C GLU A 532 29.29 14.37 17.91
N PHE A 533 28.39 13.40 18.09
CA PHE A 533 27.61 13.22 19.31
C PHE A 533 27.60 11.75 19.76
N PRO A 534 28.75 11.21 20.24
CA PRO A 534 28.87 9.81 20.63
C PRO A 534 27.91 9.41 21.78
N ASP A 535 27.45 10.40 22.54
CA ASP A 535 26.49 10.24 23.63
C ASP A 535 25.03 10.07 23.18
N LEU A 536 24.68 10.38 21.93
CA LEU A 536 23.30 10.29 21.47
C LEU A 536 23.01 8.90 20.88
N ARG A 537 21.92 8.27 21.33
CA ARG A 537 21.50 6.97 20.81
C ARG A 537 20.69 7.17 19.54
N VAL A 538 21.28 6.84 18.41
CA VAL A 538 20.68 7.03 17.08
C VAL A 538 20.12 5.72 16.53
N LEU A 539 18.87 5.73 16.08
CA LEU A 539 18.25 4.64 15.34
C LEU A 539 18.03 5.02 13.88
N ARG A 540 18.29 4.07 12.98
CA ARG A 540 17.96 4.17 11.56
C ARG A 540 16.58 3.55 11.32
N PHE A 541 15.69 4.28 10.66
CA PHE A 541 14.37 3.80 10.27
C PHE A 541 14.17 3.92 8.77
N ASP A 542 14.42 2.80 8.10
CA ASP A 542 14.22 2.68 6.67
C ASP A 542 13.92 1.22 6.29
N ARG A 543 13.24 1.01 5.15
CA ARG A 543 13.01 -0.29 4.48
C ARG A 543 14.10 -1.35 4.62
N ASP A 544 15.39 -1.00 4.67
CA ASP A 544 16.46 -1.99 4.70
C ASP A 544 16.57 -2.55 6.12
N THR A 545 16.57 -1.64 7.11
CA THR A 545 16.56 -1.96 8.54
C THR A 545 15.25 -2.57 9.04
N THR A 546 14.16 -2.41 8.29
CA THR A 546 12.81 -2.80 8.72
C THR A 546 12.22 -4.00 7.95
N SER A 547 13.02 -4.66 7.11
CA SER A 547 12.59 -5.71 6.19
C SER A 547 12.09 -7.01 6.84
N GLY A 548 12.40 -7.23 8.13
CA GLY A 548 11.90 -8.37 8.90
C GLY A 548 10.42 -8.28 9.26
N LYS A 549 9.79 -9.43 9.57
CA LYS A 549 8.34 -9.53 9.87
C LYS A 549 7.88 -8.55 10.95
N ASP A 550 8.71 -8.30 11.96
CA ASP A 550 8.45 -7.41 13.08
C ASP A 550 9.45 -6.23 13.19
N GLY A 551 10.38 -6.09 12.23
CA GLY A 551 11.49 -5.12 12.33
C GLY A 551 11.04 -3.66 12.44
N HIS A 552 9.98 -3.29 11.72
CA HIS A 552 9.32 -1.99 11.88
C HIS A 552 8.83 -1.74 13.31
N ARG A 553 8.15 -2.74 13.89
CA ARG A 553 7.53 -2.65 15.21
C ARG A 553 8.58 -2.57 16.31
N ASP A 554 9.66 -3.34 16.16
CA ASP A 554 10.72 -3.39 17.16
C ASP A 554 11.46 -2.06 17.28
N ILE A 555 11.80 -1.43 16.15
CA ILE A 555 12.47 -0.11 16.14
C ILE A 555 11.56 0.97 16.74
N LEU A 556 10.29 0.99 16.34
CA LEU A 556 9.32 1.96 16.88
C LEU A 556 9.02 1.73 18.36
N SER A 557 8.98 0.47 18.81
CA SER A 557 8.82 0.11 20.22
C SER A 557 10.00 0.59 21.06
N LYS A 558 11.23 0.34 20.61
CA LYS A 558 12.46 0.84 21.26
C LYS A 558 12.45 2.36 21.35
N PHE A 559 12.15 3.04 20.24
CA PHE A 559 12.08 4.49 20.24
C PHE A 559 10.96 5.01 21.16
N SER A 560 9.76 4.44 21.11
CA SER A 560 8.65 4.85 21.98
C SER A 560 8.93 4.66 23.48
N LYS A 561 9.73 3.65 23.85
CA LYS A 561 10.20 3.41 25.23
C LYS A 561 11.27 4.40 25.71
N GLY A 562 11.85 5.21 24.82
CA GLY A 562 12.97 6.10 25.16
C GLY A 562 14.34 5.41 25.11
N ASP A 563 14.45 4.26 24.43
CA ASP A 563 15.73 3.54 24.28
C ASP A 563 16.67 4.23 23.27
N ALA A 564 16.18 5.24 22.56
CA ALA A 564 16.95 6.04 21.61
C ALA A 564 16.52 7.51 21.64
N ASP A 565 17.43 8.42 21.31
CA ASP A 565 17.21 9.86 21.39
C ASP A 565 16.89 10.44 20.01
N ILE A 566 17.43 9.86 18.93
CA ILE A 566 17.22 10.32 17.56
C ILE A 566 16.77 9.18 16.65
N LEU A 567 15.74 9.42 15.86
CA LEU A 567 15.30 8.53 14.78
C LEU A 567 15.57 9.17 13.42
N VAL A 568 16.52 8.61 12.67
CA VAL A 568 16.91 9.08 11.33
C VAL A 568 16.29 8.18 10.27
N GLY A 569 15.67 8.75 9.25
CA GLY A 569 15.01 7.93 8.24
C GLY A 569 14.47 8.72 7.07
N THR A 570 13.77 8.00 6.19
CA THR A 570 13.17 8.58 4.98
C THR A 570 11.67 8.76 5.14
N GLN A 571 10.94 8.89 4.03
CA GLN A 571 9.49 9.14 3.99
C GLN A 571 8.64 8.25 4.92
N MET A 572 9.09 7.04 5.27
CA MET A 572 8.40 6.15 6.20
C MET A 572 8.24 6.75 7.61
N LEU A 573 9.09 7.70 8.01
CA LEU A 573 9.00 8.39 9.30
C LEU A 573 7.81 9.36 9.40
N ALA A 574 7.36 9.89 8.26
CA ALA A 574 6.30 10.89 8.24
C ALA A 574 4.90 10.26 8.43
N LYS A 575 4.78 8.94 8.23
CA LYS A 575 3.52 8.22 8.11
C LYS A 575 3.10 7.59 9.43
N GLY A 576 1.93 7.97 9.94
CA GLY A 576 1.15 7.30 10.98
C GLY A 576 1.83 6.85 12.29
N ILE A 577 3.09 7.20 12.56
CA ILE A 577 3.76 6.89 13.82
C ILE A 577 3.32 7.88 14.90
N ASP A 578 2.73 7.37 15.98
CA ASP A 578 2.28 8.16 17.12
C ASP A 578 3.25 7.95 18.30
N ILE A 579 4.25 8.83 18.44
CA ILE A 579 5.21 8.80 19.55
C ILE A 579 5.05 10.09 20.35
N PRO A 580 4.74 10.02 21.65
CA PRO A 580 4.41 11.18 22.45
C PRO A 580 5.62 12.10 22.73
N ASN A 581 6.82 11.53 22.86
CA ASN A 581 8.01 12.24 23.36
C ASN A 581 8.84 12.97 22.28
N ILE A 582 8.31 13.13 21.07
CA ILE A 582 8.99 13.88 20.01
C ILE A 582 8.81 15.38 20.24
N THR A 583 9.90 16.06 20.60
CA THR A 583 9.92 17.53 20.76
C THR A 583 10.62 18.23 19.61
N LEU A 584 11.48 17.54 18.85
CA LEU A 584 12.19 18.12 17.72
C LEU A 584 11.93 17.32 16.43
N SER A 585 11.46 18.00 15.38
CA SER A 585 11.38 17.42 14.03
C SER A 585 12.27 18.21 13.08
N VAL A 586 13.14 17.50 12.36
CA VAL A 586 14.12 18.10 11.46
C VAL A 586 13.93 17.52 10.08
N VAL A 587 13.88 18.39 9.08
CA VAL A 587 14.00 17.99 7.67
C VAL A 587 15.27 18.57 7.12
N ILE A 588 16.16 17.69 6.67
CA ILE A 588 17.40 18.11 6.00
C ILE A 588 17.30 17.88 4.50
N ALA A 589 18.04 18.68 3.74
CA ALA A 589 18.12 18.55 2.29
C ALA A 589 16.74 18.52 1.61
N ALA A 590 15.82 19.39 2.05
CA ALA A 590 14.46 19.51 1.52
C ALA A 590 14.43 19.69 -0.01
N ASP A 591 15.47 20.33 -0.55
CA ASP A 591 15.67 20.61 -1.99
C ASP A 591 15.67 19.35 -2.85
N GLY A 592 16.04 18.19 -2.27
CA GLY A 592 16.12 16.93 -2.98
C GLY A 592 14.79 16.43 -3.54
N LEU A 593 13.68 16.73 -2.84
CA LEU A 593 12.33 16.34 -3.28
C LEU A 593 11.68 17.42 -4.13
N LEU A 594 11.95 18.70 -3.84
CA LEU A 594 11.45 19.86 -4.60
C LEU A 594 11.90 19.84 -6.07
N HIS A 595 13.16 19.46 -6.31
CA HIS A 595 13.73 19.43 -7.67
C HIS A 595 13.60 18.09 -8.39
N ARG A 596 12.70 17.22 -7.90
CA ARG A 596 12.41 15.99 -8.61
C ARG A 596 11.75 16.33 -9.96
N PRO A 597 12.20 15.72 -11.08
CA PRO A 597 11.60 15.90 -12.39
C PRO A 597 10.25 15.17 -12.49
N ASP A 598 9.26 15.60 -11.71
CA ASP A 598 7.92 15.02 -11.66
C ASP A 598 6.91 16.12 -11.30
N ILE A 599 5.75 16.13 -11.96
CA ILE A 599 4.72 17.15 -11.71
C ILE A 599 4.18 17.15 -10.27
N SER A 600 4.21 16.00 -9.61
CA SER A 600 3.78 15.82 -8.22
C SER A 600 4.88 16.15 -7.21
N ALA A 601 6.07 16.58 -7.64
CA ALA A 601 7.20 16.85 -6.76
C ALA A 601 6.87 17.88 -5.67
N GLU A 602 6.30 19.02 -6.03
CA GLU A 602 5.92 20.08 -5.10
C GLU A 602 4.82 19.61 -4.13
N GLU A 603 3.78 18.97 -4.67
CA GLU A 603 2.64 18.43 -3.90
C GLU A 603 3.12 17.42 -2.86
N LYS A 604 3.91 16.42 -3.28
CA LYS A 604 4.46 15.40 -2.39
C LYS A 604 5.46 15.97 -1.39
N SER A 605 6.23 16.99 -1.78
CA SER A 605 7.13 17.69 -0.88
C SER A 605 6.36 18.36 0.24
N LEU A 606 5.34 19.16 -0.10
CA LEU A 606 4.55 19.87 0.88
C LEU A 606 3.77 18.90 1.79
N GLN A 607 3.17 17.84 1.23
CA GLN A 607 2.52 16.78 2.00
C GLN A 607 3.47 16.17 3.04
N LEU A 608 4.66 15.75 2.61
CA LEU A 608 5.67 15.15 3.48
C LEU A 608 6.14 16.12 4.56
N PHE A 609 6.38 17.38 4.20
CA PHE A 609 6.87 18.41 5.11
C PHE A 609 5.85 18.75 6.18
N LEU A 610 4.57 18.94 5.81
CA LEU A 610 3.49 19.19 6.75
C LEU A 610 3.26 18.00 7.70
N GLN A 611 3.34 16.77 7.18
CA GLN A 611 3.24 15.56 8.00
C GLN A 611 4.33 15.48 9.06
N VAL A 612 5.59 15.74 8.68
CA VAL A 612 6.71 15.75 9.64
C VAL A 612 6.58 16.89 10.64
N ALA A 613 6.21 18.08 10.18
CA ALA A 613 5.95 19.22 11.07
C ALA A 613 4.80 18.95 12.06
N GLY A 614 3.89 18.02 11.74
CA GLY A 614 2.81 17.54 12.62
C GLY A 614 3.22 16.43 13.60
N ARG A 615 4.48 15.95 13.58
CA ARG A 615 4.97 14.92 14.52
C ARG A 615 5.51 15.51 15.82
N ALA A 616 6.13 16.70 15.76
CA ALA A 616 6.62 17.37 16.97
C ALA A 616 5.47 17.96 17.81
N GLY A 617 5.61 17.87 19.14
CA GLY A 617 4.74 18.56 20.08
C GLY A 617 3.31 18.00 20.18
N ARG A 618 3.17 16.68 20.07
CA ARG A 618 1.86 15.99 20.23
C ARG A 618 1.44 15.78 21.68
N ALA A 619 2.41 15.62 22.58
CA ALA A 619 2.19 15.55 24.02
C ALA A 619 2.27 16.96 24.64
N GLU A 620 2.29 17.04 25.97
CA GLU A 620 2.31 18.30 26.75
C GLU A 620 3.48 19.25 26.41
N LYS A 621 4.60 18.72 25.90
CA LYS A 621 5.81 19.50 25.63
C LYS A 621 5.70 20.30 24.32
N LYS A 622 6.20 21.55 24.33
CA LYS A 622 6.30 22.40 23.13
C LYS A 622 7.26 21.77 22.11
N GLY A 623 6.76 21.55 20.90
CA GLY A 623 7.56 21.07 19.78
C GLY A 623 8.30 22.19 19.05
N LYS A 624 9.45 21.86 18.44
CA LYS A 624 10.18 22.69 17.48
C LYS A 624 10.31 21.94 16.16
N VAL A 625 10.21 22.66 15.04
CA VAL A 625 10.41 22.10 13.71
C VAL A 625 11.46 22.90 12.96
N ILE A 626 12.50 22.23 12.46
CA ILE A 626 13.60 22.85 11.72
C ILE A 626 13.64 22.28 10.31
N PHE A 627 13.64 23.17 9.31
CA PHE A 627 13.86 22.83 7.91
C PHE A 627 15.15 23.47 7.43
N GLN A 628 16.08 22.64 6.94
CA GLN A 628 17.33 23.10 6.33
C GLN A 628 17.23 22.98 4.81
N THR A 629 17.36 24.10 4.12
CA THR A 629 17.23 24.20 2.65
C THR A 629 18.23 25.19 2.08
N TYR A 630 18.62 24.99 0.83
CA TYR A 630 19.40 25.96 0.05
C TYR A 630 18.50 26.89 -0.79
N LYS A 631 17.18 26.70 -0.72
CA LYS A 631 16.17 27.50 -1.41
C LYS A 631 15.01 27.90 -0.47
N PRO A 632 15.26 28.75 0.53
CA PRO A 632 14.21 29.23 1.42
C PRO A 632 13.10 29.98 0.68
N ASN A 633 13.39 30.60 -0.46
CA ASN A 633 12.44 31.39 -1.24
C ASN A 633 11.54 30.55 -2.18
N HIS A 634 11.65 29.22 -2.16
CA HIS A 634 10.81 28.36 -3.00
C HIS A 634 9.33 28.47 -2.59
N PRO A 635 8.35 28.55 -3.52
CA PRO A 635 6.92 28.72 -3.18
C PRO A 635 6.40 27.71 -2.15
N VAL A 636 6.73 26.42 -2.32
CA VAL A 636 6.43 25.35 -1.36
C VAL A 636 6.87 25.67 0.09
N ILE A 637 8.02 26.32 0.29
CA ILE A 637 8.52 26.67 1.63
C ILE A 637 7.66 27.78 2.26
N SER A 638 7.16 28.73 1.47
CA SER A 638 6.22 29.75 1.92
C SER A 638 4.90 29.14 2.38
N TYR A 639 4.33 28.19 1.61
CA TYR A 639 3.14 27.44 2.01
C TYR A 639 3.36 26.63 3.28
N LEU A 640 4.51 25.98 3.40
CA LEU A 640 4.89 25.22 4.58
C LEU A 640 4.96 26.10 5.82
N GLN A 641 5.63 27.26 5.74
CA GLN A 641 5.81 28.18 6.88
C GLN A 641 4.46 28.70 7.39
N LYS A 642 3.53 29.00 6.47
CA LYS A 642 2.16 29.45 6.79
C LYS A 642 1.20 28.30 7.11
N ARG A 643 1.61 27.05 6.87
CA ARG A 643 0.76 25.84 6.94
C ARG A 643 -0.47 25.91 6.01
N ASP A 644 -0.36 26.66 4.92
CA ASP A 644 -1.47 26.96 4.02
C ASP A 644 -1.50 25.98 2.84
N TYR A 645 -1.92 24.74 3.14
CA TYR A 645 -2.03 23.70 2.12
C TYR A 645 -3.21 23.94 1.17
N GLU A 646 -4.28 24.57 1.64
CA GLU A 646 -5.47 24.86 0.83
C GLU A 646 -5.15 25.84 -0.29
N ARG A 647 -4.44 26.92 0.01
CA ARG A 647 -4.00 27.86 -1.02
C ARG A 647 -3.08 27.21 -2.04
N PHE A 648 -2.15 26.36 -1.60
CA PHE A 648 -1.34 25.56 -2.52
C PHE A 648 -2.22 24.75 -3.48
N LEU A 649 -3.22 24.02 -2.97
CA LEU A 649 -4.13 23.22 -3.80
C LEU A 649 -4.91 24.08 -4.78
N ILE A 650 -5.44 25.22 -4.36
CA ILE A 650 -6.18 26.16 -5.23
C ILE A 650 -5.28 26.64 -6.37
N GLU A 651 -4.13 27.23 -6.05
CA GLU A 651 -3.23 27.82 -7.05
C GLU A 651 -2.64 26.75 -7.99
N ASN A 652 -2.14 25.63 -7.46
CA ASN A 652 -1.61 24.56 -8.30
C ASN A 652 -2.68 23.88 -9.15
N SER A 653 -3.91 23.72 -8.64
CA SER A 653 -4.99 23.12 -9.43
C SER A 653 -5.33 23.98 -10.64
N ARG A 654 -5.33 25.31 -10.49
CA ARG A 654 -5.52 26.26 -11.59
C ARG A 654 -4.41 26.14 -12.63
N LEU A 655 -3.15 26.19 -12.21
CA LEU A 655 -1.99 26.05 -13.11
C LEU A 655 -2.01 24.72 -13.88
N ARG A 656 -2.28 23.60 -13.19
CA ARG A 656 -2.35 22.28 -13.83
C ARG A 656 -3.53 22.20 -14.82
N LYS A 657 -4.66 22.82 -14.51
CA LYS A 657 -5.82 22.88 -15.41
C LYS A 657 -5.49 23.68 -16.68
N GLU A 658 -4.94 24.89 -16.54
CA GLU A 658 -4.55 25.76 -17.65
C GLU A 658 -3.49 25.09 -18.55
N ALA A 659 -2.56 24.34 -17.97
CA ALA A 659 -1.52 23.61 -18.68
C ALA A 659 -1.94 22.21 -19.21
N ASN A 660 -3.21 21.80 -19.05
CA ASN A 660 -3.70 20.45 -19.39
C ASN A 660 -2.87 19.31 -18.79
N LEU A 661 -2.45 19.49 -17.55
CA LEU A 661 -1.63 18.55 -16.81
C LEU A 661 -2.48 17.70 -15.85
N PHE A 662 -1.94 16.52 -15.51
CA PHE A 662 -2.61 15.60 -14.59
C PHE A 662 -2.84 16.25 -13.22
N PRO A 663 -4.05 16.17 -12.62
CA PRO A 663 -5.17 15.28 -12.93
C PRO A 663 -6.26 15.85 -13.85
N PHE A 664 -6.01 16.92 -14.61
CA PHE A 664 -6.97 17.52 -15.57
C PHE A 664 -6.86 16.95 -16.99
N CYS A 665 -6.12 15.86 -17.14
CA CYS A 665 -5.98 15.08 -18.36
C CYS A 665 -5.85 13.60 -18.02
N THR A 666 -5.93 12.74 -19.03
CA THR A 666 -5.66 11.31 -18.88
C THR A 666 -4.23 11.02 -19.33
N ILE A 667 -3.50 10.24 -18.54
CA ILE A 667 -2.13 9.83 -18.87
C ILE A 667 -1.98 8.33 -18.73
N CYS A 668 -1.17 7.73 -19.59
CA CYS A 668 -0.77 6.34 -19.49
C CYS A 668 0.71 6.19 -19.83
N LEU A 669 1.44 5.48 -18.97
CA LEU A 669 2.87 5.29 -19.09
C LEU A 669 3.16 3.84 -19.46
N LEU A 670 3.74 3.65 -20.64
CA LEU A 670 4.21 2.36 -21.12
C LEU A 670 5.67 2.20 -20.71
N LYS A 671 5.95 1.29 -19.78
CA LYS A 671 7.31 1.00 -19.29
C LYS A 671 7.81 -0.28 -19.94
N LEU A 672 8.89 -0.20 -20.72
CA LEU A 672 9.59 -1.34 -21.31
C LEU A 672 10.82 -1.67 -20.47
N SER A 673 11.10 -2.96 -20.27
CA SER A 673 12.32 -3.41 -19.61
C SER A 673 12.89 -4.67 -20.26
N GLY A 674 14.20 -4.71 -20.49
CA GLY A 674 14.86 -5.86 -21.12
C GLY A 674 16.34 -5.94 -20.75
N ASP A 675 16.95 -7.12 -20.93
CA ASP A 675 18.35 -7.35 -20.52
C ASP A 675 19.37 -6.76 -21.52
N ASN A 676 18.97 -6.56 -22.78
CA ASN A 676 19.79 -5.97 -23.85
C ASN A 676 19.34 -4.52 -24.15
N TYR A 677 20.29 -3.59 -24.23
CA TYR A 677 20.01 -2.16 -24.39
C TYR A 677 19.43 -1.85 -25.77
N GLU A 678 20.14 -2.26 -26.83
CA GLU A 678 19.84 -1.96 -28.24
C GLU A 678 18.50 -2.58 -28.66
N LEU A 679 18.23 -3.80 -28.21
CA LEU A 679 16.95 -4.48 -28.41
C LEU A 679 15.81 -3.74 -27.69
N THR A 680 16.01 -3.31 -26.44
CA THR A 680 14.94 -2.64 -25.69
C THR A 680 14.64 -1.25 -26.28
N GLU A 681 15.67 -0.51 -26.69
CA GLU A 681 15.56 0.78 -27.37
C GLU A 681 14.83 0.66 -28.71
N SER A 682 15.29 -0.24 -29.58
CA SER A 682 14.67 -0.46 -30.91
C SER A 682 13.20 -0.87 -30.80
N ILE A 683 12.84 -1.71 -29.83
CA ILE A 683 11.44 -2.08 -29.57
C ILE A 683 10.63 -0.90 -29.04
N ALA A 684 11.19 -0.07 -28.18
CA ALA A 684 10.51 1.14 -27.69
C ALA A 684 10.23 2.13 -28.85
N ILE A 685 11.20 2.33 -29.76
CA ILE A 685 11.04 3.16 -30.97
C ILE A 685 9.98 2.58 -31.90
N LYS A 686 10.03 1.28 -32.17
CA LYS A 686 9.05 0.60 -33.02
C LYS A 686 7.64 0.70 -32.45
N LEU A 687 7.50 0.51 -31.13
CA LEU A 687 6.22 0.63 -30.43
C LEU A 687 5.69 2.06 -30.48
N ALA A 688 6.53 3.07 -30.22
CA ALA A 688 6.13 4.47 -30.30
C ALA A 688 5.63 4.86 -31.69
N LYS A 689 6.37 4.50 -32.75
CA LYS A 689 5.96 4.74 -34.14
C LYS A 689 4.61 4.10 -34.48
N TYR A 690 4.39 2.87 -34.00
CA TYR A 690 3.13 2.17 -34.21
C TYR A 690 1.95 2.87 -33.50
N LEU A 691 2.17 3.37 -32.27
CA LEU A 691 1.15 4.02 -31.46
C LEU A 691 0.83 5.46 -31.89
N LEU A 692 1.76 6.13 -32.56
CA LEU A 692 1.62 7.53 -32.99
C LEU A 692 0.34 7.73 -33.82
N ASN A 693 0.12 6.87 -34.84
CA ASN A 693 -1.08 6.92 -35.68
C ASN A 693 -2.40 6.73 -34.89
N PHE A 694 -2.40 5.92 -33.83
CA PHE A 694 -3.59 5.71 -32.99
C PHE A 694 -3.85 6.90 -32.08
N CYS A 695 -2.78 7.52 -31.57
CA CYS A 695 -2.86 8.67 -30.69
C CYS A 695 -3.37 9.90 -31.48
N GLU A 696 -2.78 10.19 -32.65
CA GLU A 696 -3.18 11.33 -33.49
C GLU A 696 -4.65 11.27 -33.90
N LYS A 697 -5.13 10.11 -34.37
CA LYS A 697 -6.55 9.91 -34.75
C LYS A 697 -7.54 10.20 -33.63
N LYS A 698 -7.11 10.10 -32.37
CA LYS A 698 -7.95 10.29 -31.19
C LYS A 698 -7.62 11.57 -30.41
N ASN A 699 -6.79 12.46 -30.98
CA ASN A 699 -6.32 13.68 -30.33
C ASN A 699 -5.53 13.44 -29.03
N TRP A 700 -4.71 12.39 -29.00
CA TRP A 700 -3.75 12.10 -27.94
C TRP A 700 -2.33 12.43 -28.43
N LYS A 701 -1.49 12.88 -27.50
CA LYS A 701 -0.07 13.15 -27.72
C LYS A 701 0.76 11.98 -27.21
N LEU A 702 1.76 11.58 -27.99
CA LEU A 702 2.76 10.60 -27.60
C LEU A 702 4.08 11.33 -27.33
N ILE A 703 4.65 11.14 -26.14
CA ILE A 703 5.91 11.73 -25.70
C ILE A 703 6.90 10.60 -25.43
N GLY A 704 8.08 10.70 -26.03
CA GLY A 704 9.10 9.63 -26.04
C GLY A 704 9.16 8.90 -27.39
N PRO A 705 9.79 7.72 -27.45
CA PRO A 705 10.31 6.93 -26.33
C PRO A 705 11.53 7.59 -25.70
N ALA A 706 11.68 7.45 -24.39
CA ALA A 706 12.83 7.94 -23.64
C ALA A 706 13.31 6.89 -22.64
N PRO A 707 14.59 6.86 -22.25
CA PRO A 707 15.03 6.02 -21.14
C PRO A 707 14.31 6.45 -19.85
N SER A 708 13.93 5.50 -19.00
CA SER A 708 13.31 5.82 -17.70
C SER A 708 14.27 6.61 -16.80
N LEU A 709 13.72 7.35 -15.82
CA LEU A 709 14.50 8.09 -14.80
C LEU A 709 15.65 7.26 -14.22
N ILE A 710 15.39 5.98 -13.94
CA ILE A 710 16.42 5.00 -13.62
C ILE A 710 16.57 4.06 -14.83
N ALA A 711 17.55 4.36 -15.68
CA ALA A 711 17.74 3.69 -16.97
C ALA A 711 18.09 2.19 -16.86
N LYS A 712 18.62 1.74 -15.71
CA LYS A 712 18.96 0.32 -15.47
C LYS A 712 18.66 -0.10 -14.03
N VAL A 713 17.91 -1.18 -13.85
CA VAL A 713 17.60 -1.77 -12.54
C VAL A 713 17.71 -3.29 -12.63
N GLY A 714 18.47 -3.91 -11.72
CA GLY A 714 18.61 -5.38 -11.70
C GLY A 714 19.12 -5.95 -13.03
N LYS A 715 20.11 -5.28 -13.64
CA LYS A 715 20.66 -5.56 -14.98
C LYS A 715 19.73 -5.32 -16.18
N LYS A 716 18.47 -4.97 -15.98
CA LYS A 716 17.51 -4.63 -17.05
C LYS A 716 17.55 -3.16 -17.40
N PHE A 717 17.69 -2.86 -18.69
CA PHE A 717 17.54 -1.53 -19.26
C PHE A 717 16.06 -1.15 -19.35
N ARG A 718 15.72 0.11 -19.06
CA ARG A 718 14.35 0.59 -18.93
C ARG A 718 14.08 1.78 -19.82
N TRP A 719 13.01 1.68 -20.59
CA TRP A 719 12.50 2.71 -21.49
C TRP A 719 11.04 3.00 -21.18
N GLN A 720 10.58 4.20 -21.52
CA GLN A 720 9.22 4.61 -21.30
C GLN A 720 8.65 5.44 -22.46
N ILE A 721 7.34 5.30 -22.66
CA ILE A 721 6.54 6.11 -23.59
C ILE A 721 5.36 6.64 -22.79
N LEU A 722 5.20 7.96 -22.77
CA LEU A 722 4.07 8.62 -22.14
C LEU A 722 3.04 8.95 -23.22
N ILE A 723 1.81 8.49 -23.04
CA ILE A 723 0.67 8.95 -23.83
C ILE A 723 -0.21 9.84 -22.97
N HIS A 724 -0.55 11.00 -23.50
CA HIS A 724 -1.28 12.08 -22.84
C HIS A 724 -2.48 12.46 -23.70
N GLY A 725 -3.65 12.63 -23.09
CA GLY A 725 -4.85 12.99 -23.85
C GLY A 725 -5.97 13.56 -23.00
N PRO A 726 -7.10 13.89 -23.64
CA PRO A 726 -8.22 14.54 -22.98
C PRO A 726 -8.78 13.70 -21.83
N GLU A 727 -9.27 14.38 -20.80
CA GLU A 727 -9.93 13.74 -19.68
C GLU A 727 -11.14 12.91 -20.12
N GLY A 728 -11.36 11.75 -19.49
CA GLY A 728 -12.53 10.90 -19.72
C GLY A 728 -12.53 10.13 -21.03
N THR A 729 -11.55 10.35 -21.90
CA THR A 729 -11.43 9.59 -23.16
C THR A 729 -10.74 8.24 -22.95
N LYS A 730 -11.16 7.23 -23.71
CA LYS A 730 -10.55 5.90 -23.65
C LYS A 730 -9.12 5.96 -24.21
N ILE A 731 -8.18 5.38 -23.45
CA ILE A 731 -6.77 5.30 -23.83
C ILE A 731 -6.65 4.63 -25.22
N PRO A 732 -5.98 5.27 -26.20
CA PRO A 732 -5.97 4.85 -27.59
C PRO A 732 -4.93 3.74 -27.84
N LEU A 733 -4.96 2.68 -27.04
CA LEU A 733 -4.12 1.51 -27.25
C LEU A 733 -4.87 0.44 -28.05
N PRO A 734 -4.20 -0.24 -29.00
CA PRO A 734 -4.78 -1.35 -29.74
C PRO A 734 -4.97 -2.57 -28.82
N ASP A 735 -5.65 -3.60 -29.34
CA ASP A 735 -5.88 -4.81 -28.58
C ASP A 735 -4.57 -5.42 -28.04
N ARG A 736 -4.66 -5.92 -26.81
CA ARG A 736 -3.54 -6.51 -26.08
C ARG A 736 -2.82 -7.59 -26.91
N SER A 737 -3.57 -8.42 -27.64
CA SER A 737 -3.00 -9.48 -28.48
C SER A 737 -2.07 -8.95 -29.56
N ILE A 738 -2.37 -7.77 -30.12
CA ILE A 738 -1.56 -7.10 -31.14
C ILE A 738 -0.33 -6.47 -30.50
N LEU A 739 -0.50 -5.76 -29.38
CA LEU A 739 0.61 -5.13 -28.65
C LEU A 739 1.68 -6.15 -28.23
N TRP A 740 1.25 -7.28 -27.66
CA TRP A 740 2.19 -8.31 -27.19
C TRP A 740 2.87 -9.09 -28.33
N LYS A 741 2.30 -9.11 -29.54
CA LYS A 741 2.98 -9.67 -30.74
C LYS A 741 4.16 -8.81 -31.20
N LEU A 742 4.11 -7.50 -30.96
CA LEU A 742 5.18 -6.57 -31.33
C LEU A 742 6.39 -6.64 -30.37
N ILE A 743 6.23 -7.29 -29.23
CA ILE A 743 7.23 -7.32 -28.15
C ILE A 743 7.89 -8.70 -28.11
N PRO A 744 9.22 -8.78 -28.28
CA PRO A 744 9.93 -10.05 -28.20
C PRO A 744 9.91 -10.59 -26.76
N LYS A 745 10.04 -11.92 -26.60
CA LYS A 745 9.99 -12.60 -25.29
C LYS A 745 10.98 -12.04 -24.25
N ASN A 746 12.06 -11.40 -24.69
CA ASN A 746 13.13 -10.88 -23.83
C ASN A 746 12.88 -9.43 -23.35
N VAL A 747 11.79 -8.79 -23.80
CA VAL A 747 11.38 -7.44 -23.38
C VAL A 747 10.03 -7.52 -22.69
N PHE A 748 9.91 -6.88 -21.54
CA PHE A 748 8.69 -6.82 -20.74
C PHE A 748 8.04 -5.45 -20.86
N LEU A 749 6.79 -5.41 -21.31
CA LEU A 749 5.95 -4.22 -21.28
C LEU A 749 5.07 -4.20 -20.03
N THR A 750 5.05 -3.05 -19.35
CA THR A 750 4.11 -2.70 -18.29
C THR A 750 3.29 -1.50 -18.74
N ILE A 751 1.97 -1.59 -18.63
CA ILE A 751 1.05 -0.49 -18.89
C ILE A 751 0.63 0.07 -17.54
N ASP A 752 0.88 1.35 -17.30
CA ASP A 752 0.56 2.04 -16.06
C ASP A 752 -0.40 3.20 -16.34
N VAL A 753 -1.69 2.95 -16.13
CA VAL A 753 -2.75 3.95 -16.30
C VAL A 753 -2.73 4.92 -15.12
N ASN A 754 -2.74 6.22 -15.41
CA ASN A 754 -2.70 7.29 -14.41
C ASN A 754 -1.60 7.06 -13.36
N PRO A 755 -0.33 6.95 -13.79
CA PRO A 755 0.79 6.61 -12.92
C PRO A 755 0.91 7.59 -11.76
N ALA A 756 1.37 7.12 -10.61
CA ALA A 756 1.63 7.99 -9.45
C ALA A 756 2.86 8.88 -9.64
N GLU A 757 3.75 8.51 -10.57
CA GLU A 757 5.03 9.17 -10.90
C GLU A 757 5.29 9.03 -12.40
N LEU A 758 5.76 10.09 -13.06
CA LEU A 758 6.03 10.16 -14.50
C LEU A 758 7.47 9.75 -14.86
#